data_AF-K9DB86-F1
#
_entry.id   AF-K9DB86-F1
#
_cell.length_a   1.000
_cell.length_b   1.000
_cell.length_c   1.000
_cell.angle_alpha   90.00
_cell.angle_beta   90.00
_cell.angle_gamma   90.00
#
_symmetry.space_group_name_H-M   'P 1'
#
loop_
_entity.id
_entity.type
_entity.pdbx_description
1 polymer ?
#
loop_
_entity_poly.entity_id
_entity_poly.type
_entity_poly.pdbx_seq_one_letter_code
_entity_poly.pdbx_strand_id
1 'polypeptide(L)'
;MRRNRTGKRCSPSFCCDILIAVAFLTAWTTQALAHELTSTLAHFSSETRLYALTLEDDRLAQRSDVLLVEAFFGDDAVQGLGTRDVIALSTSTYIVPATLIGQRASLDISLADGTRTCFAGEIGEAAILGSDGGFTRYRLRISAWLRRLDQARNCRVWQDKTVIEIIDAVFSAYRPLARWRWSADTGPFMARAVARSYCCQYRESDLDFVRRLLAEEGLCWRIEQAEDGPGVVLFADSSQASAVPEDPSSAFERGVRYHGAHSVEERDTVQALVEERRLHVSLTTVLGPDYKSRLVTAASSPSRIERSRRLPELESFDAPGQYAYANLEQATRYADLQMEGREARARMWSGRSTIRTLRAGTRLTVTGLPRRQTGPAPTFVVLRALSIGVNNLPSPARDALAELFGPVPELLQELVRGDLPDDLALSVATALELGYANWFEAVPVQFPWRPQLPGSDGRSQAKPTASGAQSAIVVGPDGRDTPNGADELYCDRLGRVRIRFHWQENGDASCWVRVAQRSSGDGMGFQFLPRIGQEVLVQFLENDIDRPVIVGALYNGQGEGGTAPTPGGRRDASHTAAVFERAHDHARSAQGNLAGGNSPVWHGASGDPGGHRNGAAQWGLRSKEFGGSGYSQLLFDDTDAQGRVQLRCTHAASELNLGHLIHTADNYRGSFRGLGAELRTDAYGAVRAGAGLLVSSYRIEHGAGRRDPAGENTAGIGLLQQAVKSV
;
A
#
# COMPACT_ATOMS: atom_id res chain seq x y z
N MET A 1 78.46 2.84 25.19
CA MET A 1 79.60 3.78 25.13
C MET A 1 79.07 5.20 25.05
N ARG A 2 79.61 6.08 25.90
CA ARG A 2 79.52 7.56 25.99
C ARG A 2 78.16 8.28 26.15
N ARG A 3 78.05 8.88 27.35
CA ARG A 3 77.17 9.96 27.82
C ARG A 3 77.36 11.24 26.99
N ASN A 4 76.31 12.07 26.89
CA ASN A 4 76.39 13.41 27.49
C ASN A 4 75.01 14.01 27.82
N ARG A 5 74.91 14.54 29.05
CA ARG A 5 73.82 15.33 29.60
C ARG A 5 74.03 16.80 29.21
N THR A 6 72.98 17.48 28.79
CA THR A 6 72.70 18.88 29.19
C THR A 6 71.19 19.09 29.21
N GLY A 7 70.63 19.23 30.42
CA GLY A 7 69.25 19.63 30.60
C GLY A 7 69.13 21.15 30.53
N LYS A 8 68.21 21.64 29.70
CA LYS A 8 67.53 22.92 29.92
C LYS A 8 66.06 22.60 30.20
N ARG A 9 65.61 22.91 31.42
CA ARG A 9 64.20 22.87 31.82
C ARG A 9 63.48 24.01 31.09
N CYS A 10 62.52 23.70 30.21
CA CYS A 10 61.43 24.63 29.91
C CYS A 10 60.32 24.41 30.95
N SER A 11 59.80 25.50 31.52
CA SER A 11 58.78 25.46 32.56
C SER A 11 57.42 24.97 32.02
N PRO A 12 56.57 24.30 32.83
CA PRO A 12 55.22 23.89 32.43
C PRO A 12 54.22 25.06 32.31
N SER A 13 54.60 26.28 32.71
CA SER A 13 53.70 27.46 32.70
C SER A 13 53.39 27.92 31.28
N PHE A 14 54.38 27.89 30.37
CA PHE A 14 54.25 28.54 29.07
C PHE A 14 53.29 27.84 28.09
N CYS A 15 53.10 26.53 28.21
CA CYS A 15 52.08 25.80 27.41
C CYS A 15 50.66 25.94 27.99
N CYS A 16 50.52 26.15 29.30
CA CYS A 16 49.23 26.40 29.94
C CYS A 16 48.74 27.82 29.62
N ASP A 17 49.65 28.81 29.64
CA ASP A 17 49.33 30.21 29.34
C ASP A 17 48.91 30.43 27.88
N ILE A 18 49.42 29.65 26.92
CA ILE A 18 49.01 29.73 25.50
C ILE A 18 47.65 29.05 25.27
N LEU A 19 47.37 27.91 25.92
CA LEU A 19 46.05 27.26 25.85
C LEU A 19 44.96 28.07 26.55
N ILE A 20 45.29 28.73 27.66
CA ILE A 20 44.42 29.66 28.37
C ILE A 20 44.25 30.94 27.53
N ALA A 21 45.31 31.52 26.97
CA ALA A 21 45.20 32.70 26.10
C ALA A 21 44.39 32.43 24.84
N VAL A 22 44.52 31.26 24.19
CA VAL A 22 43.71 30.87 23.03
C VAL A 22 42.25 30.66 23.44
N ALA A 23 41.97 30.04 24.58
CA ALA A 23 40.59 29.88 25.10
C ALA A 23 39.96 31.22 25.57
N PHE A 24 40.76 32.14 26.11
CA PHE A 24 40.32 33.49 26.48
C PHE A 24 40.12 34.36 25.24
N LEU A 25 40.99 34.28 24.23
CA LEU A 25 40.85 34.97 22.94
C LEU A 25 39.61 34.48 22.18
N THR A 26 39.37 33.17 22.11
CA THR A 26 38.17 32.61 21.46
C THR A 26 36.88 32.94 22.23
N ALA A 27 36.91 32.99 23.56
CA ALA A 27 35.77 33.42 24.37
C ALA A 27 35.48 34.93 24.28
N TRP A 28 36.52 35.77 24.16
CA TRP A 28 36.37 37.22 23.95
C TRP A 28 35.84 37.55 22.56
N THR A 29 36.33 36.86 21.52
CA THR A 29 35.86 37.07 20.14
C THR A 29 34.40 36.63 19.97
N THR A 30 34.00 35.51 20.56
CA THR A 30 32.58 35.06 20.54
C THR A 30 31.65 36.02 21.29
N GLN A 31 32.06 36.56 22.45
CA GLN A 31 31.25 37.57 23.15
C GLN A 31 31.14 38.90 22.40
N ALA A 32 32.22 39.35 21.74
CA ALA A 32 32.19 40.57 20.93
C ALA A 32 31.28 40.43 19.70
N LEU A 33 31.36 39.31 18.98
CA LEU A 33 30.49 38.98 17.85
C LEU A 33 29.01 38.91 18.26
N ALA A 34 28.70 38.28 19.40
CA ALA A 34 27.33 38.19 19.91
C ALA A 34 26.74 39.56 20.29
N HIS A 35 27.55 40.47 20.84
CA HIS A 35 27.12 41.84 21.14
C HIS A 35 26.86 42.65 19.87
N GLU A 36 27.74 42.54 18.86
CA GLU A 36 27.56 43.17 17.55
C GLU A 36 26.29 42.68 16.85
N LEU A 37 26.04 41.37 16.87
CA LEU A 37 24.82 40.73 16.37
C LEU A 37 23.55 41.25 17.04
N THR A 38 23.55 41.34 18.37
CA THR A 38 22.40 41.83 19.12
C THR A 38 22.05 43.27 18.73
N SER A 39 23.07 44.13 18.54
CA SER A 39 22.88 45.52 18.13
C SER A 39 22.37 45.67 16.70
N THR A 40 22.85 44.83 15.77
CA THR A 40 22.41 44.86 14.36
C THR A 40 21.02 44.26 14.19
N LEU A 41 20.69 43.19 14.92
CA LEU A 41 19.37 42.55 14.88
C LEU A 41 18.28 43.37 15.58
N ALA A 42 18.63 44.30 16.48
CA ALA A 42 17.66 45.21 17.10
C ALA A 42 16.93 46.13 16.08
N HIS A 43 17.55 46.40 14.93
CA HIS A 43 16.96 47.17 13.82
C HIS A 43 16.22 46.30 12.79
N PHE A 44 16.28 44.99 12.94
CA PHE A 44 15.68 44.00 12.06
C PHE A 44 14.28 43.64 12.58
N SER A 45 13.29 44.53 12.45
CA SER A 45 11.88 44.27 12.87
C SER A 45 11.11 43.47 11.83
N SER A 46 9.97 42.87 12.20
CA SER A 46 9.10 42.10 11.27
C SER A 46 8.60 42.91 10.05
N GLU A 47 8.58 44.25 10.14
CA GLU A 47 8.16 45.15 9.06
C GLU A 47 9.21 45.32 7.95
N THR A 48 10.50 45.21 8.27
CA THR A 48 11.60 45.45 7.30
C THR A 48 12.13 44.17 6.66
N ARG A 49 11.66 43.00 7.11
CA ARG A 49 12.12 41.67 6.66
C ARG A 49 11.43 41.23 5.38
N LEU A 50 12.21 40.59 4.51
CA LEU A 50 11.67 39.88 3.34
C LEU A 50 10.81 38.69 3.78
N TYR A 51 11.23 38.00 4.85
CA TYR A 51 10.58 36.80 5.36
C TYR A 51 10.26 36.88 6.85
N ALA A 52 9.07 36.43 7.22
CA ALA A 52 8.62 36.35 8.61
C ALA A 52 7.99 34.98 8.89
N LEU A 53 8.17 34.48 10.11
CA LEU A 53 7.56 33.25 10.59
C LEU A 53 6.56 33.59 11.69
N THR A 54 5.33 33.12 11.53
CA THR A 54 4.29 33.24 12.55
C THR A 54 3.92 31.85 13.06
N LEU A 55 3.75 31.71 14.38
CA LEU A 55 3.28 30.49 15.05
C LEU A 55 1.89 30.74 15.62
N GLU A 56 1.00 29.73 15.57
CA GLU A 56 -0.40 29.88 16.02
C GLU A 56 -0.55 29.88 17.56
N ASP A 57 0.36 29.28 18.32
CA ASP A 57 0.22 29.12 19.78
C ASP A 57 0.36 30.47 20.53
N ASP A 58 -0.73 30.94 21.16
CA ASP A 58 -0.87 32.22 21.88
C ASP A 58 0.27 32.52 22.87
N ARG A 59 0.93 31.50 23.46
CA ARG A 59 2.03 31.69 24.43
C ARG A 59 3.36 32.08 23.79
N LEU A 60 3.59 31.66 22.53
CA LEU A 60 4.78 32.02 21.73
C LEU A 60 4.43 33.04 20.65
N ALA A 61 3.17 33.12 20.21
CA ALA A 61 2.63 34.06 19.23
C ALA A 61 2.66 35.51 19.75
N GLN A 62 2.46 35.72 21.06
CA GLN A 62 2.72 37.01 21.72
C GLN A 62 4.20 37.43 21.68
N ARG A 63 5.07 36.57 21.17
CA ARG A 63 6.50 36.78 20.97
C ARG A 63 6.93 36.35 19.56
N SER A 64 6.16 36.68 18.51
CA SER A 64 6.51 36.41 17.10
C SER A 64 7.92 36.92 16.68
N ASP A 65 8.53 37.79 17.47
CA ASP A 65 9.92 38.23 17.32
C ASP A 65 10.99 37.25 17.86
N VAL A 66 10.58 36.10 18.42
CA VAL A 66 11.52 35.13 19.02
C VAL A 66 12.21 34.26 17.97
N LEU A 67 11.61 34.04 16.79
CA LEU A 67 12.21 33.26 15.71
C LEU A 67 12.34 34.11 14.44
N LEU A 68 13.54 34.65 14.23
CA LEU A 68 13.90 35.50 13.12
C LEU A 68 14.29 34.63 11.91
N VAL A 69 13.54 34.69 10.82
CA VAL A 69 13.90 33.93 9.61
C VAL A 69 15.21 34.46 9.02
N GLU A 70 16.20 33.59 8.88
CA GLU A 70 17.48 33.87 8.23
C GLU A 70 17.41 33.46 6.75
N ALA A 71 16.92 32.25 6.48
CA ALA A 71 16.75 31.72 5.13
C ALA A 71 15.68 30.62 5.11
N PHE A 72 15.22 30.24 3.93
CA PHE A 72 14.42 29.04 3.76
C PHE A 72 14.72 28.33 2.44
N PHE A 73 14.48 27.02 2.44
CA PHE A 73 14.42 26.19 1.26
C PHE A 73 13.03 25.57 1.14
N GLY A 74 12.46 25.57 -0.05
CA GLY A 74 11.15 25.02 -0.31
C GLY A 74 11.15 24.04 -1.47
N ASP A 75 10.50 22.90 -1.27
CA ASP A 75 10.21 21.92 -2.33
C ASP A 75 8.70 21.77 -2.48
N ASP A 76 8.15 22.40 -3.50
CA ASP A 76 6.74 22.27 -3.88
C ASP A 76 6.62 21.50 -5.19
N ALA A 77 5.76 20.49 -5.22
CA ALA A 77 5.61 19.61 -6.38
C ALA A 77 4.15 19.14 -6.52
N VAL A 78 3.70 18.92 -7.74
CA VAL A 78 2.50 18.13 -8.03
C VAL A 78 2.76 16.71 -7.55
N GLN A 79 1.83 16.11 -6.81
CA GLN A 79 2.05 14.89 -6.01
C GLN A 79 3.05 15.03 -4.84
N GLY A 80 3.45 16.26 -4.50
CA GLY A 80 4.37 16.58 -3.41
C GLY A 80 3.66 16.83 -2.08
N LEU A 81 4.47 17.01 -1.02
CA LEU A 81 4.02 17.38 0.33
C LEU A 81 4.15 18.88 0.62
N GLY A 82 4.74 19.65 -0.29
CA GLY A 82 4.91 21.11 -0.18
C GLY A 82 5.72 21.51 1.05
N THR A 83 6.93 20.96 1.21
CA THR A 83 7.75 21.19 2.40
C THR A 83 8.50 22.53 2.33
N ARG A 84 8.65 23.19 3.47
CA ARG A 84 9.46 24.39 3.66
C ARG A 84 10.37 24.19 4.87
N ASP A 85 11.67 24.11 4.63
CA ASP A 85 12.70 24.13 5.67
C ASP A 85 13.08 25.59 5.94
N VAL A 86 12.73 26.09 7.12
CA VAL A 86 12.99 27.46 7.57
C VAL A 86 14.16 27.45 8.55
N ILE A 87 15.20 28.19 8.24
CA ILE A 87 16.32 28.47 9.13
C ILE A 87 15.98 29.74 9.89
N ALA A 88 15.88 29.64 11.22
CA ALA A 88 15.48 30.73 12.09
C ALA A 88 16.48 30.94 13.23
N LEU A 89 16.63 32.18 13.66
CA LEU A 89 17.50 32.59 14.76
C LEU A 89 16.65 33.02 15.95
N SER A 90 17.08 32.67 17.16
CA SER A 90 16.49 33.17 18.40
C SER A 90 17.54 33.70 19.34
N THR A 91 17.21 34.78 20.06
CA THR A 91 17.93 35.25 21.25
C THR A 91 17.59 34.44 22.51
N SER A 92 16.60 33.54 22.42
CA SER A 92 16.25 32.61 23.50
C SER A 92 16.88 31.25 23.25
N THR A 93 17.80 30.85 24.11
CA THR A 93 18.41 29.51 24.11
C THR A 93 17.50 28.43 24.73
N TYR A 94 16.33 28.82 25.23
CA TYR A 94 15.43 27.94 25.98
C TYR A 94 14.29 27.34 25.15
N ILE A 95 14.23 27.62 23.84
CA ILE A 95 13.18 27.01 23.00
C ILE A 95 13.49 25.54 22.82
N VAL A 96 12.64 24.69 23.40
CA VAL A 96 12.76 23.24 23.31
C VAL A 96 12.14 22.78 21.99
N PRO A 97 12.88 22.16 21.05
CA PRO A 97 12.34 21.77 19.74
C PRO A 97 11.08 20.90 19.81
N ALA A 98 10.98 20.04 20.83
CA ALA A 98 9.82 19.18 21.04
C ALA A 98 8.51 19.95 21.26
N THR A 99 8.55 21.19 21.78
CA THR A 99 7.33 21.99 21.96
C THR A 99 6.81 22.55 20.65
N LEU A 100 7.65 22.65 19.61
CA LEU A 100 7.29 23.19 18.30
C LEU A 100 6.62 22.16 17.40
N ILE A 101 6.84 20.86 17.63
CA ILE A 101 6.30 19.78 16.81
C ILE A 101 4.76 19.77 16.88
N GLY A 102 4.11 19.73 15.71
CA GLY A 102 2.65 19.72 15.60
C GLY A 102 1.99 21.10 15.70
N GLN A 103 2.75 22.18 15.96
CA GLN A 103 2.21 23.53 15.91
C GLN A 103 1.98 23.98 14.47
N ARG A 104 0.93 24.78 14.24
CA ARG A 104 0.77 25.47 12.97
C ARG A 104 1.74 26.64 12.87
N ALA A 105 2.31 26.80 11.69
CA ALA A 105 3.24 27.85 11.37
C ALA A 105 2.96 28.40 9.97
N SER A 106 3.20 29.69 9.79
CA SER A 106 3.12 30.35 8.49
C SER A 106 4.41 31.10 8.17
N LEU A 107 4.94 30.87 6.97
CA LEU A 107 6.05 31.62 6.40
C LEU A 107 5.49 32.68 5.45
N ASP A 108 5.64 33.94 5.82
CA ASP A 108 5.23 35.08 5.02
C ASP A 108 6.39 35.57 4.16
N ILE A 109 6.12 35.80 2.88
CA ILE A 109 7.10 36.21 1.86
C ILE A 109 6.65 37.53 1.25
N SER A 110 7.51 38.54 1.35
CA SER A 110 7.26 39.87 0.77
C SER A 110 7.44 39.82 -0.75
N LEU A 111 6.45 40.36 -1.47
CA LEU A 111 6.43 40.48 -2.92
C LEU A 111 7.00 41.84 -3.35
N ALA A 112 7.32 41.98 -4.64
CA ALA A 112 7.90 43.21 -5.19
C ALA A 112 6.96 44.43 -5.08
N ASP A 113 5.65 44.21 -5.01
CA ASP A 113 4.63 45.24 -4.84
C ASP A 113 4.38 45.64 -3.37
N GLY A 114 5.14 45.06 -2.43
CA GLY A 114 5.01 45.29 -0.99
C GLY A 114 3.93 44.46 -0.30
N THR A 115 3.14 43.68 -1.04
CA THR A 115 2.19 42.71 -0.45
C THR A 115 2.93 41.45 0.02
N ARG A 116 2.24 40.56 0.74
CA ARG A 116 2.81 39.29 1.22
C ARG A 116 2.03 38.10 0.70
N THR A 117 2.76 37.06 0.27
CA THR A 117 2.21 35.72 0.06
C THR A 117 2.58 34.84 1.25
N CYS A 118 1.73 33.88 1.58
CA CYS A 118 1.85 33.08 2.78
C CYS A 118 1.97 31.59 2.44
N PHE A 119 2.80 30.88 3.19
CA PHE A 119 2.87 29.43 3.22
C PHE A 119 2.55 28.93 4.63
N ALA A 120 1.33 28.45 4.83
CA ALA A 120 0.91 27.86 6.08
C ALA A 120 1.08 26.32 6.06
N GLY A 121 1.31 25.76 7.24
CA GLY A 121 1.39 24.32 7.47
C GLY A 121 1.62 23.97 8.92
N GLU A 122 2.00 22.72 9.16
CA GLU A 122 2.34 22.18 10.49
C GLU A 122 3.83 21.89 10.57
N ILE A 123 4.45 22.18 11.72
CA ILE A 123 5.85 21.86 11.99
C ILE A 123 5.98 20.35 12.24
N GLY A 124 6.55 19.64 11.28
CA GLY A 124 6.78 18.19 11.38
C GLY A 124 8.17 17.80 11.87
N GLU A 125 9.16 18.70 11.73
CA GLU A 125 10.53 18.51 12.22
C GLU A 125 11.05 19.84 12.80
N ALA A 126 11.80 19.75 13.89
CA ALA A 126 12.49 20.88 14.50
C ALA A 126 13.88 20.43 14.98
N ALA A 127 14.92 21.19 14.67
CA ALA A 127 16.30 20.90 15.06
C ALA A 127 17.03 22.16 15.52
N ILE A 128 17.98 22.00 16.44
CA ILE A 128 18.97 23.03 16.79
C ILE A 128 20.20 22.79 15.90
N LEU A 129 20.61 23.81 15.15
CA LEU A 129 21.78 23.77 14.26
C LEU A 129 23.05 24.30 14.94
N GLY A 130 22.91 25.10 15.99
CA GLY A 130 24.02 25.63 16.78
C GLY A 130 23.55 26.63 17.83
N SER A 131 24.32 26.79 18.91
CA SER A 131 24.10 27.79 19.95
C SER A 131 25.42 28.26 20.53
N ASP A 132 25.53 29.55 20.82
CA ASP A 132 26.69 30.19 21.46
C ASP A 132 26.38 30.65 22.91
N GLY A 133 25.18 30.33 23.41
CA GLY A 133 24.69 30.76 24.72
C GLY A 133 23.89 32.07 24.74
N GLY A 134 23.98 32.89 23.70
CA GLY A 134 23.16 34.10 23.51
C GLY A 134 22.16 33.98 22.35
N PHE A 135 22.58 33.31 21.27
CA PHE A 135 21.79 32.98 20.10
C PHE A 135 21.70 31.48 19.91
N THR A 136 20.61 31.05 19.27
CA THR A 136 20.43 29.68 18.80
C THR A 136 19.86 29.71 17.39
N ARG A 137 20.48 28.94 16.49
CA ARG A 137 19.98 28.69 15.14
C ARG A 137 19.15 27.42 15.13
N TYR A 138 17.94 27.52 14.60
CA TYR A 138 16.97 26.43 14.48
C TYR A 138 16.69 26.13 13.02
N ARG A 139 16.33 24.87 12.74
CA ARG A 139 15.66 24.45 11.50
C ARG A 139 14.27 23.97 11.82
N LEU A 140 13.26 24.54 11.18
CA LEU A 140 11.86 24.13 11.30
C LEU A 140 11.38 23.67 9.93
N ARG A 141 10.82 22.45 9.84
CA ARG A 141 10.20 21.97 8.62
C ARG A 141 8.70 22.07 8.71
N ILE A 142 8.15 22.97 7.91
CA ILE A 142 6.72 23.21 7.74
C ILE A 142 6.23 22.36 6.56
N SER A 143 5.08 21.71 6.71
CA SER A 143 4.48 20.89 5.65
C SER A 143 2.96 20.89 5.73
N ALA A 144 2.29 20.52 4.63
CA ALA A 144 0.84 20.33 4.64
C ALA A 144 0.44 19.13 5.52
N TRP A 145 -0.83 19.10 5.95
CA TRP A 145 -1.41 18.03 6.77
C TRP A 145 -1.24 16.62 6.15
N LEU A 146 -1.05 16.54 4.81
CA LEU A 146 -0.75 15.31 4.07
C LEU A 146 0.43 14.53 4.64
N ARG A 147 1.39 15.19 5.28
CA ARG A 147 2.52 14.52 5.91
C ARG A 147 2.08 13.49 6.97
N ARG A 148 0.94 13.68 7.63
CA ARG A 148 0.41 12.71 8.62
C ARG A 148 0.01 11.38 7.98
N LEU A 149 -0.38 11.38 6.70
CA LEU A 149 -0.71 10.17 5.95
C LEU A 149 0.50 9.23 5.80
N ASP A 150 1.71 9.77 5.83
CA ASP A 150 2.96 8.99 5.74
C ASP A 150 3.25 8.24 7.06
N GLN A 151 2.72 8.73 8.17
CA GLN A 151 2.97 8.18 9.51
C GLN A 151 2.03 7.02 9.87
N ALA A 152 0.80 7.03 9.31
CA ALA A 152 -0.18 5.99 9.57
C ALA A 152 -0.06 4.85 8.55
N ARG A 153 0.08 3.62 9.05
CA ARG A 153 0.06 2.38 8.23
C ARG A 153 -1.14 1.54 8.61
N ASN A 154 -1.89 1.09 7.62
CA ASN A 154 -3.17 0.42 7.84
C ASN A 154 -3.34 -0.84 6.97
N CYS A 155 -4.28 -1.70 7.40
CA CYS A 155 -4.81 -2.79 6.58
C CYS A 155 -6.34 -2.63 6.51
N ARG A 156 -6.87 -2.28 5.34
CA ARG A 156 -8.29 -1.96 5.15
C ARG A 156 -8.80 -2.53 3.82
N VAL A 157 -10.11 -2.75 3.75
CA VAL A 157 -10.78 -3.22 2.55
C VAL A 157 -11.95 -2.31 2.22
N TRP A 158 -12.05 -1.95 0.95
CA TRP A 158 -13.19 -1.25 0.38
C TRP A 158 -13.86 -2.15 -0.66
N GLN A 159 -15.18 -2.20 -0.60
CA GLN A 159 -16.02 -2.99 -1.48
C GLN A 159 -17.03 -2.08 -2.16
N ASP A 160 -17.18 -2.23 -3.47
CA ASP A 160 -18.12 -1.49 -4.31
C ASP A 160 -18.03 0.04 -4.12
N LYS A 161 -16.79 0.55 -4.03
CA LYS A 161 -16.48 1.98 -3.85
C LYS A 161 -15.72 2.56 -5.04
N THR A 162 -16.07 3.78 -5.41
CA THR A 162 -15.29 4.58 -6.35
C THR A 162 -14.00 5.08 -5.69
N VAL A 163 -12.98 5.41 -6.49
CA VAL A 163 -11.73 6.00 -5.95
C VAL A 163 -12.00 7.31 -5.21
N ILE A 164 -12.96 8.12 -5.68
CA ILE A 164 -13.35 9.36 -5.00
C ILE A 164 -13.85 9.06 -3.57
N GLU A 165 -14.79 8.13 -3.41
CA GLU A 165 -15.31 7.75 -2.09
C GLU A 165 -14.22 7.19 -1.17
N ILE A 166 -13.29 6.39 -1.71
CA ILE A 166 -12.18 5.82 -0.93
C ILE A 166 -11.27 6.94 -0.41
N ILE A 167 -10.87 7.86 -1.29
CA ILE A 167 -9.98 8.98 -0.93
C ILE A 167 -10.67 9.91 0.08
N ASP A 168 -11.95 10.22 -0.13
CA ASP A 168 -12.74 11.04 0.81
C ASP A 168 -12.82 10.38 2.19
N ALA A 169 -13.02 9.06 2.25
CA ALA A 169 -13.05 8.32 3.51
C ALA A 169 -11.69 8.34 4.23
N VAL A 170 -10.59 8.13 3.49
CA VAL A 170 -9.23 8.18 4.06
C VAL A 170 -8.92 9.58 4.60
N PHE A 171 -9.20 10.63 3.83
CA PHE A 171 -8.92 12.01 4.24
C PHE A 171 -9.83 12.48 5.39
N SER A 172 -11.08 12.01 5.45
CA SER A 172 -12.03 12.37 6.51
C SER A 172 -11.57 11.95 7.90
N ALA A 173 -10.77 10.87 8.02
CA ALA A 173 -10.19 10.44 9.29
C ALA A 173 -9.22 11.45 9.91
N TYR A 174 -8.77 12.45 9.14
CA TYR A 174 -7.80 13.47 9.55
C TYR A 174 -8.44 14.86 9.78
N ARG A 175 -9.77 14.96 9.78
CA ARG A 175 -10.47 16.20 10.16
C ARG A 175 -10.24 16.55 11.64
N PRO A 176 -10.23 17.84 12.03
CA PRO A 176 -10.50 19.03 11.19
C PRO A 176 -9.27 19.55 10.41
N LEU A 177 -8.08 18.96 10.60
CA LEU A 177 -6.86 19.40 9.92
C LEU A 177 -6.93 19.18 8.40
N ALA A 178 -7.49 18.04 7.99
CA ALA A 178 -7.63 17.71 6.58
C ALA A 178 -8.65 18.60 5.86
N ARG A 179 -8.14 19.38 4.91
CA ARG A 179 -8.91 20.19 3.97
C ARG A 179 -8.57 19.75 2.56
N TRP A 180 -9.58 19.36 1.80
CA TRP A 180 -9.41 18.99 0.39
C TRP A 180 -10.66 19.33 -0.41
N ARG A 181 -10.48 19.42 -1.73
CA ARG A 181 -11.57 19.55 -2.71
C ARG A 181 -11.21 18.86 -4.01
N TRP A 182 -12.24 18.43 -4.72
CA TRP A 182 -12.13 17.93 -6.08
C TRP A 182 -12.31 19.10 -7.05
N SER A 183 -11.42 19.21 -8.04
CA SER A 183 -11.55 20.18 -9.12
C SER A 183 -12.70 19.79 -10.06
N ALA A 184 -13.31 20.78 -10.71
CA ALA A 184 -14.53 20.64 -11.51
C ALA A 184 -14.39 19.66 -12.69
N ASP A 185 -13.18 19.46 -13.20
CA ASP A 185 -12.85 18.50 -14.26
C ASP A 185 -12.90 17.04 -13.77
N THR A 186 -12.76 16.79 -12.47
CA THR A 186 -12.61 15.44 -11.92
C THR A 186 -13.88 14.61 -12.06
N GLY A 187 -15.05 15.21 -11.79
CA GLY A 187 -16.34 14.52 -11.88
C GLY A 187 -16.61 13.95 -13.29
N PRO A 188 -16.61 14.79 -14.34
CA PRO A 188 -16.74 14.34 -15.72
C PRO A 188 -15.66 13.32 -16.13
N PHE A 189 -14.42 13.51 -15.69
CA PHE A 189 -13.33 12.60 -16.00
C PHE A 189 -13.50 11.22 -15.35
N MET A 190 -14.00 11.16 -14.12
CA MET A 190 -14.22 9.91 -13.37
C MET A 190 -15.56 9.24 -13.68
N ALA A 191 -16.46 9.89 -14.43
CA ALA A 191 -17.74 9.29 -14.85
C ALA A 191 -17.55 8.02 -15.69
N ARG A 192 -16.39 7.87 -16.35
CA ARG A 192 -16.00 6.71 -17.16
C ARG A 192 -15.26 5.63 -16.34
N ALA A 193 -14.93 5.89 -15.09
CA ALA A 193 -14.26 4.93 -14.21
C ALA A 193 -15.29 4.04 -13.52
N VAL A 194 -14.97 2.75 -13.37
CA VAL A 194 -15.86 1.78 -12.73
C VAL A 194 -15.56 1.73 -11.23
N ALA A 195 -16.60 1.62 -10.40
CA ALA A 195 -16.44 1.38 -8.97
C ALA A 195 -15.63 0.09 -8.73
N ARG A 196 -14.73 0.14 -7.75
CA ARG A 196 -13.87 -0.99 -7.41
C ARG A 196 -14.67 -1.99 -6.60
N SER A 197 -14.98 -3.13 -7.23
CA SER A 197 -15.67 -4.23 -6.55
C SER A 197 -14.91 -4.73 -5.31
N TYR A 198 -13.58 -4.63 -5.33
CA TYR A 198 -12.73 -4.96 -4.20
C TYR A 198 -11.41 -4.19 -4.31
N CYS A 199 -11.01 -3.51 -3.24
CA CYS A 199 -9.74 -2.79 -3.14
C CYS A 199 -9.19 -2.92 -1.73
N CYS A 200 -7.91 -3.27 -1.61
CA CYS A 200 -7.18 -3.41 -0.37
C CYS A 200 -6.12 -2.33 -0.22
N GLN A 201 -5.98 -1.86 1.02
CA GLN A 201 -4.78 -1.23 1.55
C GLN A 201 -4.15 -2.27 2.46
N TYR A 202 -2.91 -2.67 2.19
CA TYR A 202 -2.27 -3.74 2.96
C TYR A 202 -0.85 -3.36 3.35
N ARG A 203 -0.64 -3.07 4.64
CA ARG A 203 0.67 -2.74 5.26
C ARG A 203 1.40 -1.55 4.61
N GLU A 204 0.69 -0.72 3.87
CA GLU A 204 1.18 0.52 3.27
C GLU A 204 0.71 1.73 4.09
N SER A 205 1.40 2.87 3.93
CA SER A 205 0.95 4.11 4.55
C SER A 205 -0.34 4.62 3.88
N ASP A 206 -1.11 5.47 4.56
CA ASP A 206 -2.25 6.13 3.92
C ASP A 206 -1.79 6.98 2.72
N LEU A 207 -0.58 7.54 2.78
CA LEU A 207 0.01 8.33 1.69
C LEU A 207 0.33 7.46 0.47
N ASP A 208 0.97 6.31 0.66
CA ASP A 208 1.31 5.39 -0.43
C ASP A 208 0.05 4.80 -1.08
N PHE A 209 -0.96 4.49 -0.26
CA PHE A 209 -2.25 4.03 -0.74
C PHE A 209 -2.95 5.09 -1.63
N VAL A 210 -3.02 6.33 -1.15
CA VAL A 210 -3.60 7.46 -1.90
C VAL A 210 -2.81 7.71 -3.19
N ARG A 211 -1.47 7.75 -3.11
CA ARG A 211 -0.58 7.89 -4.27
C ARG A 211 -0.87 6.86 -5.35
N ARG A 212 -0.99 5.61 -4.94
CA ARG A 212 -1.22 4.49 -5.84
C ARG A 212 -2.58 4.57 -6.50
N LEU A 213 -3.65 4.79 -5.74
CA LEU A 213 -5.00 4.89 -6.31
C LEU A 213 -5.14 6.08 -7.26
N LEU A 214 -4.62 7.24 -6.88
CA LEU A 214 -4.66 8.41 -7.74
C LEU A 214 -3.80 8.20 -8.99
N ALA A 215 -2.65 7.54 -8.87
CA ALA A 215 -1.81 7.22 -10.02
C ALA A 215 -2.47 6.25 -11.00
N GLU A 216 -3.12 5.19 -10.50
CA GLU A 216 -3.88 4.25 -11.32
C GLU A 216 -4.97 4.98 -12.12
N GLU A 217 -5.70 5.92 -11.51
CA GLU A 217 -6.76 6.67 -12.19
C GLU A 217 -6.29 7.92 -12.96
N GLY A 218 -4.98 8.18 -12.99
CA GLY A 218 -4.40 9.35 -13.66
C GLY A 218 -4.72 10.70 -12.99
N LEU A 219 -5.10 10.68 -11.71
CA LEU A 219 -5.47 11.84 -10.92
C LEU A 219 -4.25 12.45 -10.22
N CYS A 220 -4.16 13.77 -10.24
CA CYS A 220 -3.11 14.54 -9.59
C CYS A 220 -3.65 15.26 -8.35
N TRP A 221 -2.75 15.74 -7.50
CA TRP A 221 -3.04 16.75 -6.51
C TRP A 221 -1.99 17.85 -6.48
N ARG A 222 -2.43 19.02 -6.04
CA ARG A 222 -1.58 20.15 -5.67
C ARG A 222 -2.01 20.69 -4.31
N ILE A 223 -1.11 21.41 -3.66
CA ILE A 223 -1.40 22.12 -2.42
C ILE A 223 -1.85 23.54 -2.77
N GLU A 224 -2.91 24.00 -2.12
CA GLU A 224 -3.46 25.34 -2.26
C GLU A 224 -3.38 26.05 -0.91
N GLN A 225 -2.74 27.23 -0.90
CA GLN A 225 -2.68 28.08 0.30
C GLN A 225 -3.93 28.96 0.31
N ALA A 226 -4.87 28.65 1.21
CA ALA A 226 -6.08 29.45 1.44
C ALA A 226 -5.98 30.18 2.79
N GLU A 227 -6.91 31.10 3.07
CA GLU A 227 -6.92 31.88 4.32
C GLU A 227 -6.94 30.98 5.57
N ASP A 228 -7.73 29.90 5.60
CA ASP A 228 -7.75 28.98 6.75
C ASP A 228 -6.63 27.90 6.71
N GLY A 229 -5.55 28.12 5.95
CA GLY A 229 -4.39 27.22 5.85
C GLY A 229 -4.35 26.34 4.59
N PRO A 230 -3.41 25.35 4.54
CA PRO A 230 -3.16 24.56 3.34
C PRO A 230 -4.27 23.53 3.07
N GLY A 231 -4.84 23.59 1.87
CA GLY A 231 -5.77 22.60 1.35
C GLY A 231 -5.17 21.77 0.21
N VAL A 232 -5.79 20.64 -0.09
CA VAL A 232 -5.42 19.80 -1.25
C VAL A 232 -6.47 19.89 -2.34
N VAL A 233 -6.01 20.14 -3.57
CA VAL A 233 -6.87 20.15 -4.76
C VAL A 233 -6.54 18.92 -5.58
N LEU A 234 -7.50 18.00 -5.68
CA LEU A 234 -7.43 16.80 -6.52
C LEU A 234 -8.00 17.12 -7.90
N PHE A 235 -7.29 16.77 -8.96
CA PHE A 235 -7.68 17.12 -10.33
C PHE A 235 -7.29 16.03 -11.34
N ALA A 236 -7.92 16.07 -12.51
CA ALA A 236 -7.74 15.07 -13.56
C ALA A 236 -6.91 15.58 -14.73
N ASP A 237 -7.07 16.82 -15.17
CA ASP A 237 -6.42 17.33 -16.38
C ASP A 237 -5.68 18.65 -16.08
N SER A 238 -4.35 18.57 -16.07
CA SER A 238 -3.50 19.74 -15.81
C SER A 238 -3.63 20.83 -16.88
N SER A 239 -4.19 20.52 -18.06
CA SER A 239 -4.46 21.50 -19.11
C SER A 239 -5.68 22.37 -18.84
N GLN A 240 -6.53 22.04 -17.85
CA GLN A 240 -7.71 22.82 -17.46
C GLN A 240 -7.41 23.91 -16.42
N ALA A 241 -7.94 25.12 -16.63
CA ALA A 241 -7.72 26.26 -15.73
C ALA A 241 -8.34 26.06 -14.33
N SER A 242 -9.42 25.28 -14.23
CA SER A 242 -10.05 24.89 -12.96
C SER A 242 -9.14 24.03 -12.08
N ALA A 243 -8.36 23.15 -12.73
CA ALA A 243 -7.41 22.26 -12.08
C ALA A 243 -6.13 23.01 -11.67
N VAL A 244 -5.55 23.72 -12.65
CA VAL A 244 -4.27 24.42 -12.54
C VAL A 244 -4.53 25.89 -12.88
N PRO A 245 -4.72 26.78 -11.89
CA PRO A 245 -4.95 28.20 -12.12
C PRO A 245 -3.67 28.89 -12.61
N GLU A 246 -3.79 30.09 -13.18
CA GLU A 246 -2.63 30.90 -13.51
C GLU A 246 -1.93 31.42 -12.25
N ASP A 247 -0.61 31.41 -12.26
CA ASP A 247 0.20 32.00 -11.20
C ASP A 247 -0.13 33.49 -11.01
N PRO A 248 -0.25 34.02 -9.78
CA PRO A 248 -0.61 35.41 -9.56
C PRO A 248 0.30 36.43 -10.25
N SER A 249 1.62 36.20 -10.28
CA SER A 249 2.56 37.11 -10.94
C SER A 249 2.45 37.02 -12.46
N SER A 250 2.19 35.82 -13.01
CA SER A 250 1.86 35.65 -14.43
C SER A 250 0.57 36.37 -14.80
N ALA A 251 -0.51 36.17 -14.04
CA ALA A 251 -1.81 36.77 -14.33
C ALA A 251 -1.79 38.30 -14.26
N PHE A 252 -1.08 38.86 -13.27
CA PHE A 252 -0.97 40.30 -13.07
C PHE A 252 -0.34 41.02 -14.27
N GLU A 253 0.68 40.42 -14.89
CA GLU A 253 1.41 41.03 -16.01
C GLU A 253 0.98 40.54 -17.40
N ARG A 254 -0.02 39.65 -17.48
CA ARG A 254 -0.38 38.93 -18.71
C ARG A 254 0.82 38.13 -19.26
N GLY A 255 1.53 37.47 -18.34
CA GLY A 255 2.72 36.67 -18.56
C GLY A 255 3.99 37.33 -18.01
N VAL A 256 4.93 36.49 -17.58
CA VAL A 256 6.22 36.93 -17.00
C VAL A 256 7.28 37.07 -18.08
N ARG A 257 8.06 38.16 -18.03
CA ARG A 257 9.12 38.42 -19.01
C ARG A 257 10.29 37.45 -18.87
N TYR A 258 10.78 36.97 -20.00
CA TYR A 258 12.08 36.31 -20.11
C TYR A 258 13.19 37.37 -20.16
N HIS A 259 13.88 37.58 -19.05
CA HIS A 259 14.87 38.64 -18.88
C HIS A 259 15.87 38.31 -17.78
N GLY A 260 17.08 38.89 -17.84
CA GLY A 260 18.06 38.79 -16.75
C GLY A 260 17.52 39.37 -15.45
N ALA A 261 18.00 38.87 -14.32
CA ALA A 261 17.72 39.45 -13.00
C ALA A 261 18.88 40.37 -12.59
N HIS A 262 18.55 41.60 -12.21
CA HIS A 262 19.48 42.58 -11.67
C HIS A 262 18.86 43.21 -10.42
N SER A 263 19.68 43.75 -9.51
CA SER A 263 19.20 44.41 -8.29
C SER A 263 18.29 45.63 -8.52
N VAL A 264 18.27 46.16 -9.73
CA VAL A 264 17.44 47.30 -10.16
C VAL A 264 16.16 46.85 -10.88
N GLU A 265 15.97 45.55 -11.12
CA GLU A 265 14.71 45.06 -11.68
C GLU A 265 13.58 45.24 -10.67
N GLU A 266 12.59 46.04 -11.03
CA GLU A 266 11.41 46.29 -10.20
C GLU A 266 10.47 45.08 -10.12
N ARG A 267 10.65 44.08 -11.00
CA ARG A 267 9.70 42.98 -11.23
C ARG A 267 10.41 41.64 -11.37
N ASP A 268 9.69 40.59 -11.02
CA ASP A 268 10.18 39.22 -11.14
C ASP A 268 10.23 38.77 -12.61
N THR A 269 11.24 37.98 -12.95
CA THR A 269 11.51 37.55 -14.32
C THR A 269 11.80 36.06 -14.38
N VAL A 270 11.72 35.50 -15.58
CA VAL A 270 12.28 34.17 -15.90
C VAL A 270 13.66 34.40 -16.51
N GLN A 271 14.72 33.92 -15.87
CA GLN A 271 16.10 34.17 -16.32
C GLN A 271 16.63 33.09 -17.25
N ALA A 272 16.13 31.86 -17.12
CA ALA A 272 16.59 30.74 -17.92
C ALA A 272 15.44 29.75 -18.18
N LEU A 273 15.44 29.16 -19.37
CA LEU A 273 14.54 28.09 -19.77
C LEU A 273 15.30 27.06 -20.60
N VAL A 274 15.12 25.79 -20.27
CA VAL A 274 15.71 24.65 -20.95
C VAL A 274 14.57 23.77 -21.45
N GLU A 275 14.59 23.48 -22.75
CA GLU A 275 13.67 22.53 -23.37
C GLU A 275 14.36 21.16 -23.43
N GLU A 276 13.76 20.15 -22.80
CA GLU A 276 14.22 18.77 -22.89
C GLU A 276 13.26 17.94 -23.76
N ARG A 277 13.83 17.22 -24.73
CA ARG A 277 13.07 16.26 -25.56
C ARG A 277 13.65 14.88 -25.41
N ARG A 278 12.83 13.92 -25.02
CA ARG A 278 13.23 12.52 -24.85
C ARG A 278 12.53 11.63 -25.87
N LEU A 279 13.20 10.54 -26.24
CA LEU A 279 12.58 9.45 -27.00
C LEU A 279 11.47 8.82 -26.16
N HIS A 280 10.31 8.57 -26.76
CA HIS A 280 9.21 7.84 -26.15
C HIS A 280 8.60 6.83 -27.12
N VAL A 281 7.76 5.94 -26.59
CA VAL A 281 7.03 4.94 -27.39
C VAL A 281 5.94 5.61 -28.23
N SER A 282 5.71 5.12 -29.43
CA SER A 282 4.67 5.62 -30.34
C SER A 282 3.31 4.94 -30.13
N LEU A 283 3.28 3.80 -29.45
CA LEU A 283 2.07 3.03 -29.16
C LEU A 283 2.12 2.49 -27.73
N THR A 284 1.00 2.57 -27.02
CA THR A 284 0.80 1.83 -25.76
C THR A 284 -0.34 0.85 -25.94
N THR A 285 -0.15 -0.41 -25.55
CA THR A 285 -1.17 -1.46 -25.61
C THR A 285 -1.36 -2.06 -24.23
N VAL A 286 -2.62 -2.21 -23.83
CA VAL A 286 -2.99 -2.88 -22.58
C VAL A 286 -3.82 -4.12 -22.84
N LEU A 287 -3.68 -5.13 -21.98
CA LEU A 287 -4.43 -6.40 -22.09
C LEU A 287 -4.84 -6.94 -20.72
N GLY A 288 -6.09 -7.37 -20.59
CA GLY A 288 -6.65 -7.93 -19.37
C GLY A 288 -7.61 -9.09 -19.66
N PRO A 289 -7.30 -10.34 -19.23
CA PRO A 289 -8.23 -11.46 -19.31
C PRO A 289 -9.31 -11.40 -18.22
N ASP A 290 -10.56 -11.73 -18.54
CA ASP A 290 -11.64 -11.90 -17.57
C ASP A 290 -12.15 -13.34 -17.57
N TYR A 291 -12.01 -14.01 -16.43
CA TYR A 291 -12.46 -15.39 -16.26
C TYR A 291 -13.99 -15.52 -16.21
N LYS A 292 -14.74 -14.46 -15.87
CA LYS A 292 -16.21 -14.50 -15.77
C LYS A 292 -16.84 -14.58 -17.14
N SER A 293 -16.33 -13.81 -18.10
CA SER A 293 -16.77 -13.80 -19.49
C SER A 293 -15.96 -14.74 -20.39
N ARG A 294 -14.80 -15.21 -19.93
CA ARG A 294 -13.81 -15.96 -20.74
C ARG A 294 -13.33 -15.15 -21.96
N LEU A 295 -13.32 -13.83 -21.83
CA LEU A 295 -12.85 -12.90 -22.86
C LEU A 295 -11.53 -12.25 -22.45
N VAL A 296 -10.79 -11.79 -23.45
CA VAL A 296 -9.62 -10.93 -23.27
C VAL A 296 -10.00 -9.56 -23.79
N THR A 297 -9.86 -8.55 -22.95
CA THR A 297 -10.07 -7.15 -23.35
C THR A 297 -8.71 -6.50 -23.54
N ALA A 298 -8.49 -5.90 -24.70
CA ALA A 298 -7.28 -5.18 -25.02
C ALA A 298 -7.61 -3.88 -25.75
N ALA A 299 -6.78 -2.87 -25.55
CA ALA A 299 -6.88 -1.59 -26.22
C ALA A 299 -5.49 -1.01 -26.47
N SER A 300 -5.36 -0.21 -27.52
CA SER A 300 -4.12 0.49 -27.84
C SER A 300 -4.37 1.98 -28.01
N SER A 301 -3.43 2.80 -27.54
CA SER A 301 -3.45 4.26 -27.66
C SER A 301 -2.18 4.73 -28.36
N PRO A 302 -2.30 5.36 -29.56
CA PRO A 302 -1.16 5.92 -30.28
C PRO A 302 -0.77 7.30 -29.74
N SER A 303 0.51 7.64 -29.87
CA SER A 303 1.04 8.95 -29.48
C SER A 303 0.50 10.06 -30.40
N ARG A 304 0.02 11.15 -29.81
CA ARG A 304 -0.30 12.45 -30.44
C ARG A 304 0.95 13.22 -30.86
N ILE A 305 2.10 12.95 -30.23
CA ILE A 305 3.37 13.50 -30.69
C ILE A 305 3.77 12.82 -32.01
N GLU A 306 3.96 13.61 -33.06
CA GLU A 306 4.39 13.10 -34.36
C GLU A 306 5.72 12.34 -34.24
N ARG A 307 5.68 11.08 -34.69
CA ARG A 307 6.84 10.20 -34.75
C ARG A 307 7.83 10.69 -35.81
N SER A 308 9.10 10.83 -35.42
CA SER A 308 10.18 11.09 -36.38
C SER A 308 10.27 9.96 -37.40
N ARG A 309 10.39 10.29 -38.69
CA ARG A 309 10.56 9.30 -39.78
C ARG A 309 11.80 8.41 -39.63
N ARG A 310 12.76 8.81 -38.79
CA ARG A 310 13.99 8.04 -38.50
C ARG A 310 13.80 6.97 -37.43
N LEU A 311 12.70 7.00 -36.68
CA LEU A 311 12.44 6.06 -35.60
C LEU A 311 11.47 4.98 -36.07
N PRO A 312 11.66 3.71 -35.67
CA PRO A 312 10.65 2.68 -35.88
C PRO A 312 9.40 2.96 -35.04
N GLU A 313 8.34 2.20 -35.25
CA GLU A 313 7.25 2.17 -34.29
C GLU A 313 7.74 1.44 -33.04
N LEU A 314 7.65 2.10 -31.88
CA LEU A 314 8.03 1.55 -30.59
C LEU A 314 6.76 1.36 -29.77
N GLU A 315 6.50 0.13 -29.32
CA GLU A 315 5.34 -0.24 -28.53
C GLU A 315 5.72 -0.49 -27.07
N SER A 316 4.92 0.05 -26.14
CA SER A 316 4.89 -0.39 -24.74
C SER A 316 3.66 -1.27 -24.52
N PHE A 317 3.88 -2.52 -24.15
CA PHE A 317 2.81 -3.48 -23.86
C PHE A 317 2.68 -3.73 -22.35
N ASP A 318 1.46 -3.69 -21.82
CA ASP A 318 1.15 -3.91 -20.41
C ASP A 318 0.01 -4.93 -20.22
N ALA A 319 0.21 -5.88 -19.32
CA ALA A 319 -0.75 -6.93 -18.99
C ALA A 319 -0.85 -7.09 -17.46
N PRO A 320 -1.57 -6.18 -16.78
CA PRO A 320 -1.65 -6.16 -15.30
C PRO A 320 -2.31 -7.39 -14.66
N GLY A 321 -2.86 -8.30 -15.47
CA GLY A 321 -3.41 -9.57 -15.00
C GLY A 321 -4.92 -9.67 -15.12
N GLN A 322 -5.49 -10.65 -14.43
CA GLN A 322 -6.91 -10.98 -14.56
C GLN A 322 -7.82 -9.87 -14.01
N TYR A 323 -8.92 -9.62 -14.71
CA TYR A 323 -9.96 -8.67 -14.30
C TYR A 323 -9.44 -7.24 -14.14
N ALA A 324 -8.43 -6.87 -14.93
CA ALA A 324 -7.89 -5.50 -14.94
C ALA A 324 -8.87 -4.48 -15.55
N TYR A 325 -9.61 -4.90 -16.57
CA TYR A 325 -10.55 -4.06 -17.30
C TYR A 325 -11.92 -4.74 -17.39
N ALA A 326 -12.97 -4.02 -17.00
CA ALA A 326 -14.35 -4.50 -17.05
C ALA A 326 -14.93 -4.49 -18.47
N ASN A 327 -14.45 -3.58 -19.33
CA ASN A 327 -14.90 -3.42 -20.70
C ASN A 327 -13.83 -2.70 -21.56
N LEU A 328 -14.07 -2.63 -22.87
CA LEU A 328 -13.16 -1.99 -23.82
C LEU A 328 -12.95 -0.50 -23.53
N GLU A 329 -13.99 0.22 -23.10
CA GLU A 329 -13.88 1.65 -22.80
C GLU A 329 -12.89 1.91 -21.66
N GLN A 330 -12.94 1.09 -20.61
CA GLN A 330 -12.01 1.15 -19.50
C GLN A 330 -10.58 0.80 -19.94
N ALA A 331 -10.40 -0.22 -20.79
CA ALA A 331 -9.07 -0.56 -21.33
C ALA A 331 -8.48 0.59 -22.16
N THR A 332 -9.27 1.21 -23.04
CA THR A 332 -8.85 2.39 -23.82
C THR A 332 -8.47 3.54 -22.90
N ARG A 333 -9.27 3.82 -21.86
CA ARG A 333 -8.95 4.85 -20.86
C ARG A 333 -7.57 4.60 -20.24
N TYR A 334 -7.27 3.40 -19.75
CA TYR A 334 -5.96 3.14 -19.15
C TYR A 334 -4.82 3.27 -20.18
N ALA A 335 -5.00 2.77 -21.42
CA ALA A 335 -4.01 2.96 -22.48
C ALA A 335 -3.72 4.45 -22.76
N ASP A 336 -4.77 5.29 -22.79
CA ASP A 336 -4.65 6.74 -22.96
C ASP A 336 -3.91 7.39 -21.80
N LEU A 337 -4.22 7.04 -20.55
CA LEU A 337 -3.53 7.58 -19.36
C LEU A 337 -2.03 7.24 -19.38
N GLN A 338 -1.69 6.02 -19.76
CA GLN A 338 -0.30 5.60 -19.90
C GLN A 338 0.41 6.38 -21.02
N MET A 339 -0.25 6.60 -22.16
CA MET A 339 0.31 7.37 -23.28
C MET A 339 0.51 8.85 -22.93
N GLU A 340 -0.51 9.51 -22.36
CA GLU A 340 -0.44 10.91 -21.93
C GLU A 340 0.70 11.14 -20.92
N GLY A 341 0.90 10.21 -19.98
CA GLY A 341 2.02 10.26 -19.04
C GLY A 341 3.40 10.17 -19.69
N ARG A 342 3.53 9.46 -20.81
CA ARG A 342 4.78 9.34 -21.57
C ARG A 342 5.01 10.57 -22.45
N GLU A 343 3.96 11.09 -23.07
CA GLU A 343 4.02 12.30 -23.90
C GLU A 343 4.47 13.53 -23.10
N ALA A 344 3.90 13.72 -21.91
CA ALA A 344 4.28 14.82 -21.02
C ALA A 344 5.78 14.74 -20.65
N ARG A 345 6.26 13.56 -20.25
CA ARG A 345 7.68 13.32 -19.90
C ARG A 345 8.64 13.39 -21.10
N ALA A 346 8.13 13.26 -22.32
CA ALA A 346 8.92 13.48 -23.54
C ALA A 346 9.13 14.97 -23.86
N ARG A 347 8.42 15.87 -23.16
CA ARG A 347 8.33 17.31 -23.45
C ARG A 347 8.54 18.17 -22.20
N MET A 348 9.53 17.82 -21.39
CA MET A 348 9.83 18.51 -20.14
C MET A 348 10.55 19.84 -20.38
N TRP A 349 10.32 20.79 -19.50
CA TRP A 349 11.01 22.06 -19.42
C TRP A 349 11.52 22.29 -18.01
N SER A 350 12.67 22.92 -17.89
CA SER A 350 13.15 23.45 -16.61
C SER A 350 13.54 24.92 -16.76
N GLY A 351 13.59 25.64 -15.65
CA GLY A 351 13.95 27.05 -15.68
C GLY A 351 14.34 27.62 -14.33
N ARG A 352 14.86 28.84 -14.37
CA ARG A 352 15.18 29.64 -13.19
C ARG A 352 14.40 30.94 -13.24
N SER A 353 13.82 31.34 -12.12
CA SER A 353 13.06 32.58 -12.01
C SER A 353 13.27 33.26 -10.66
N THR A 354 12.85 34.51 -10.56
CA THR A 354 12.75 35.23 -9.27
C THR A 354 11.30 35.33 -8.78
N ILE A 355 10.37 34.61 -9.41
CA ILE A 355 8.93 34.71 -9.12
C ILE A 355 8.62 34.16 -7.72
N ARG A 356 8.32 35.05 -6.77
CA ARG A 356 8.08 34.70 -5.35
C ARG A 356 6.76 33.95 -5.11
N THR A 357 5.82 34.11 -6.01
CA THR A 357 4.49 33.48 -6.00
C THR A 357 4.46 32.09 -6.66
N LEU A 358 5.51 31.69 -7.38
CA LEU A 358 5.53 30.45 -8.16
C LEU A 358 5.27 29.23 -7.28
N ARG A 359 4.28 28.40 -7.66
CA ARG A 359 3.91 27.15 -6.97
C ARG A 359 3.79 26.00 -7.95
N ALA A 360 3.90 24.79 -7.45
CA ALA A 360 3.55 23.63 -8.26
C ALA A 360 2.03 23.54 -8.46
N GLY A 361 1.61 23.15 -9.66
CA GLY A 361 0.20 23.13 -10.03
C GLY A 361 -0.38 24.50 -10.36
N THR A 362 0.45 25.48 -10.75
CA THR A 362 0.01 26.73 -11.38
C THR A 362 0.49 26.81 -12.84
N ARG A 363 -0.11 27.73 -13.62
CA ARG A 363 0.34 28.04 -14.98
C ARG A 363 1.29 29.22 -14.98
N LEU A 364 2.31 29.13 -15.81
CA LEU A 364 3.26 30.20 -16.07
C LEU A 364 3.24 30.52 -17.56
N THR A 365 2.80 31.72 -17.93
CA THR A 365 2.91 32.24 -19.30
C THR A 365 4.19 33.05 -19.41
N VAL A 366 5.06 32.76 -20.38
CA VAL A 366 6.36 33.43 -20.53
C VAL A 366 6.39 34.30 -21.78
N THR A 367 6.71 35.59 -21.62
CA THR A 367 6.78 36.57 -22.72
C THR A 367 8.23 36.93 -23.04
N GLY A 368 8.48 37.50 -24.23
CA GLY A 368 9.83 37.98 -24.59
C GLY A 368 10.86 36.89 -24.93
N LEU A 369 10.42 35.66 -25.21
CA LEU A 369 11.32 34.57 -25.58
C LEU A 369 12.04 34.83 -26.92
N PRO A 370 13.37 34.58 -27.02
CA PRO A 370 14.16 34.89 -28.24
C PRO A 370 13.83 34.08 -29.50
N ARG A 371 12.94 33.09 -29.44
CA ARG A 371 12.56 32.28 -30.63
C ARG A 371 11.52 33.03 -31.46
N ARG A 372 11.69 33.03 -32.80
CA ARG A 372 10.64 33.44 -33.75
C ARG A 372 9.39 32.56 -33.55
N GLN A 373 8.48 32.97 -32.67
CA GLN A 373 7.16 32.35 -32.53
C GLN A 373 6.16 33.19 -33.31
N THR A 374 5.44 32.56 -34.24
CA THR A 374 4.29 33.13 -34.96
C THR A 374 2.96 32.85 -34.24
N GLY A 375 2.98 32.71 -32.91
CA GLY A 375 1.83 32.30 -32.09
C GLY A 375 1.78 33.01 -30.72
N PRO A 376 0.78 32.68 -29.88
CA PRO A 376 0.65 33.23 -28.53
C PRO A 376 1.84 32.82 -27.66
N ALA A 377 2.09 33.61 -26.61
CA ALA A 377 3.15 33.33 -25.63
C ALA A 377 2.99 31.90 -25.06
N PRO A 378 4.07 31.13 -24.89
CA PRO A 378 3.98 29.77 -24.41
C PRO A 378 3.55 29.76 -22.93
N THR A 379 2.60 28.88 -22.64
CA THR A 379 2.10 28.64 -21.29
C THR A 379 2.53 27.24 -20.85
N PHE A 380 3.05 27.17 -19.63
CA PHE A 380 3.52 25.95 -19.00
C PHE A 380 2.71 25.66 -17.75
N VAL A 381 2.56 24.37 -17.42
CA VAL A 381 2.12 23.92 -16.09
C VAL A 381 3.37 23.65 -15.26
N VAL A 382 3.52 24.35 -14.15
CA VAL A 382 4.61 24.15 -13.20
C VAL A 382 4.37 22.84 -12.45
N LEU A 383 5.29 21.90 -12.57
CA LEU A 383 5.22 20.57 -11.94
C LEU A 383 5.98 20.53 -10.61
N ARG A 384 7.08 21.27 -10.50
CA ARG A 384 7.88 21.41 -9.29
C ARG A 384 8.49 22.80 -9.22
N ALA A 385 8.58 23.39 -8.04
CA ALA A 385 9.26 24.65 -7.77
C ALA A 385 10.13 24.48 -6.51
N LEU A 386 11.44 24.62 -6.69
CA LEU A 386 12.44 24.68 -5.64
C LEU A 386 12.72 26.14 -5.31
N SER A 387 12.16 26.64 -4.21
CA SER A 387 12.25 28.04 -3.80
C SER A 387 13.36 28.23 -2.77
N ILE A 388 14.18 29.26 -2.95
CA ILE A 388 15.23 29.64 -2.02
C ILE A 388 15.03 31.11 -1.65
N GLY A 389 14.96 31.39 -0.34
CA GLY A 389 14.89 32.75 0.16
C GLY A 389 15.98 33.00 1.19
N VAL A 390 16.65 34.15 1.09
CA VAL A 390 17.64 34.64 2.05
C VAL A 390 17.20 36.02 2.52
N ASN A 391 17.04 36.20 3.82
CA ASN A 391 16.53 37.45 4.36
C ASN A 391 17.56 38.58 4.21
N ASN A 392 17.10 39.83 4.25
CA ASN A 392 17.92 41.03 4.06
C ASN A 392 18.73 41.44 5.30
N LEU A 393 19.41 40.47 5.93
CA LEU A 393 20.27 40.73 7.09
C LEU A 393 21.45 41.65 6.72
N PRO A 394 21.82 42.62 7.59
CA PRO A 394 23.01 43.44 7.38
C PRO A 394 24.27 42.57 7.20
N SER A 395 25.20 42.97 6.32
CA SER A 395 26.42 42.20 6.05
C SER A 395 27.21 41.82 7.32
N PRO A 396 27.44 42.72 8.30
CA PRO A 396 28.13 42.34 9.54
C PRO A 396 27.43 41.22 10.31
N ALA A 397 26.10 41.24 10.35
CA ALA A 397 25.32 40.20 11.00
C ALA A 397 25.41 38.86 10.24
N ARG A 398 25.38 38.89 8.91
CA ARG A 398 25.55 37.67 8.08
C ARG A 398 26.92 37.04 8.27
N ASP A 399 27.98 37.85 8.29
CA ASP A 399 29.36 37.36 8.44
C ASP A 399 29.58 36.76 9.84
N ALA A 400 29.11 37.43 10.88
CA ALA A 400 29.19 36.92 12.26
C ALA A 400 28.39 35.62 12.44
N LEU A 401 27.19 35.53 11.87
CA LEU A 401 26.39 34.30 11.89
C LEU A 401 27.02 33.14 11.12
N ALA A 402 27.71 33.44 10.02
CA ALA A 402 28.45 32.44 9.25
C ALA A 402 29.66 31.91 10.04
N GLU A 403 30.36 32.77 10.79
CA GLU A 403 31.48 32.38 11.65
C GLU A 403 31.02 31.51 12.84
N LEU A 404 29.91 31.87 13.49
CA LEU A 404 29.42 31.18 14.69
C LEU A 404 28.76 29.82 14.39
N PHE A 405 27.96 29.75 13.33
CA PHE A 405 27.03 28.64 13.11
C PHE A 405 27.15 28.01 11.70
N GLY A 406 28.15 28.42 10.92
CA GLY A 406 28.35 28.00 9.54
C GLY A 406 27.58 28.85 8.53
N PRO A 407 28.01 28.87 7.26
CA PRO A 407 27.45 29.75 6.23
C PRO A 407 26.12 29.21 5.67
N VAL A 408 25.16 30.11 5.44
CA VAL A 408 23.82 29.79 4.91
C VAL A 408 23.84 28.99 3.59
N PRO A 409 24.70 29.27 2.60
CA PRO A 409 24.71 28.52 1.33
C PRO A 409 24.97 27.02 1.52
N GLU A 410 25.87 26.65 2.42
CA GLU A 410 26.18 25.24 2.72
C GLU A 410 24.99 24.58 3.41
N LEU A 411 24.38 25.26 4.39
CA LEU A 411 23.16 24.77 5.05
C LEU A 411 22.01 24.58 4.06
N LEU A 412 21.79 25.53 3.14
CA LEU A 412 20.75 25.40 2.11
C LEU A 412 21.00 24.22 1.18
N GLN A 413 22.26 23.91 0.85
CA GLN A 413 22.62 22.74 0.05
C GLN A 413 22.34 21.43 0.80
N GLU A 414 22.61 21.38 2.12
CA GLU A 414 22.30 20.21 2.97
C GLU A 414 20.79 19.93 3.11
N LEU A 415 19.95 20.97 2.98
CA LEU A 415 18.49 20.83 3.06
C LEU A 415 17.89 20.17 1.82
N VAL A 416 18.61 20.14 0.70
CA VAL A 416 18.11 19.53 -0.52
C VAL A 416 18.20 18.01 -0.41
N ARG A 417 17.07 17.34 -0.70
CA ARG A 417 16.99 15.88 -0.68
C ARG A 417 16.87 15.34 -2.10
N GLY A 418 17.65 14.30 -2.40
CA GLY A 418 17.67 13.64 -3.72
C GLY A 418 18.65 14.29 -4.70
N ASP A 419 18.51 13.95 -5.98
CA ASP A 419 19.36 14.48 -7.03
C ASP A 419 19.07 15.96 -7.29
N LEU A 420 20.12 16.76 -7.23
CA LEU A 420 20.10 18.19 -7.50
C LEU A 420 20.01 18.44 -9.01
N PRO A 421 19.16 19.37 -9.47
CA PRO A 421 19.37 19.97 -10.78
C PRO A 421 20.76 20.62 -10.82
N ASP A 422 21.52 20.38 -11.89
CA ASP A 422 22.89 20.91 -12.05
C ASP A 422 22.95 22.45 -11.89
N ASP A 423 21.85 23.15 -12.18
CA ASP A 423 21.73 24.60 -12.14
C ASP A 423 21.12 25.15 -10.84
N LEU A 424 20.78 24.32 -9.84
CA LEU A 424 20.24 24.81 -8.57
C LEU A 424 21.23 25.70 -7.82
N ALA A 425 22.53 25.42 -7.93
CA ALA A 425 23.59 26.23 -7.33
C ALA A 425 23.55 27.69 -7.83
N LEU A 426 23.15 27.91 -9.08
CA LEU A 426 22.97 29.25 -9.65
C LEU A 426 21.77 29.95 -9.02
N SER A 427 20.67 29.23 -8.78
CA SER A 427 19.52 29.79 -8.06
C SER A 427 19.86 30.15 -6.62
N VAL A 428 20.70 29.36 -5.92
CA VAL A 428 21.20 29.71 -4.58
C VAL A 428 22.04 30.99 -4.64
N ALA A 429 22.96 31.11 -5.61
CA ALA A 429 23.76 32.32 -5.79
C ALA A 429 22.88 33.56 -6.05
N THR A 430 21.88 33.45 -6.92
CA THR A 430 20.92 34.53 -7.18
C THR A 430 20.09 34.88 -5.93
N ALA A 431 19.68 33.91 -5.13
CA ALA A 431 18.95 34.17 -3.88
C ALA A 431 19.80 34.89 -2.83
N LEU A 432 21.12 34.65 -2.77
CA LEU A 432 22.03 35.36 -1.87
C LEU A 432 22.19 36.84 -2.27
N GLU A 433 22.16 37.12 -3.57
CA GLU A 433 22.28 38.47 -4.11
C GLU A 433 20.97 39.26 -4.02
N LEU A 434 19.86 38.65 -4.45
CA LEU A 434 18.56 39.33 -4.64
C LEU A 434 17.54 39.01 -3.55
N GLY A 435 17.89 38.17 -2.59
CA GLY A 435 17.04 37.71 -1.49
C GLY A 435 16.11 36.55 -1.86
N TYR A 436 15.82 36.31 -3.14
CA TYR A 436 14.98 35.19 -3.60
C TYR A 436 15.39 34.69 -4.98
N ALA A 437 15.30 33.38 -5.18
CA ALA A 437 15.25 32.76 -6.50
C ALA A 437 14.57 31.39 -6.40
N ASN A 438 14.15 30.86 -7.54
CA ASN A 438 13.69 29.49 -7.64
C ASN A 438 14.23 28.80 -8.89
N TRP A 439 14.25 27.48 -8.80
CA TRP A 439 14.31 26.59 -9.95
C TRP A 439 12.94 25.94 -10.12
N PHE A 440 12.50 25.69 -11.34
CA PHE A 440 11.24 25.00 -11.59
C PHE A 440 11.32 24.00 -12.73
N GLU A 441 10.48 22.98 -12.64
CA GLU A 441 10.19 22.01 -13.68
C GLU A 441 8.77 22.23 -14.17
N ALA A 442 8.56 22.13 -15.48
CA ALA A 442 7.27 22.39 -16.09
C ALA A 442 7.05 21.54 -17.35
N VAL A 443 5.79 21.49 -17.78
CA VAL A 443 5.38 20.86 -19.05
C VAL A 443 4.53 21.85 -19.85
N PRO A 444 4.60 21.89 -21.19
CA PRO A 444 3.71 22.72 -21.98
C PRO A 444 2.24 22.36 -21.73
N VAL A 445 1.39 23.38 -21.62
CA VAL A 445 0.00 23.24 -21.16
C VAL A 445 -0.85 22.24 -21.94
N GLN A 446 -0.52 22.02 -23.22
CA GLN A 446 -1.22 21.09 -24.11
C GLN A 446 -0.95 19.59 -23.84
N PHE A 447 0.03 19.26 -23.00
CA PHE A 447 0.32 17.88 -22.61
C PHE A 447 -0.18 17.64 -21.17
N PRO A 448 -1.30 16.91 -20.98
CA PRO A 448 -1.80 16.59 -19.66
C PRO A 448 -0.76 15.82 -18.84
N TRP A 449 -0.49 16.29 -17.64
CA TRP A 449 0.37 15.59 -16.70
C TRP A 449 -0.37 14.38 -16.12
N ARG A 450 0.31 13.24 -16.10
CA ARG A 450 -0.16 12.02 -15.43
C ARG A 450 0.89 11.59 -14.40
N PRO A 451 0.47 11.35 -13.15
CA PRO A 451 1.37 10.81 -12.15
C PRO A 451 1.88 9.43 -12.58
N GLN A 452 3.12 9.12 -12.23
CA GLN A 452 3.68 7.78 -12.35
C GLN A 452 4.36 7.45 -11.03
N LEU A 453 4.12 6.25 -10.52
CA LEU A 453 4.82 5.77 -9.33
C LEU A 453 6.28 5.47 -9.69
N PRO A 454 7.21 5.64 -8.74
CA PRO A 454 8.63 5.29 -8.96
C PRO A 454 8.77 3.86 -9.49
N GLY A 455 9.55 3.70 -10.56
CA GLY A 455 9.81 2.40 -11.19
C GLY A 455 8.71 1.89 -12.14
N SER A 456 7.63 2.64 -12.38
CA SER A 456 6.50 2.11 -13.14
C SER A 456 6.64 2.28 -14.64
N ASP A 457 7.47 3.21 -15.08
CA ASP A 457 7.60 3.67 -16.49
C ASP A 457 6.26 4.02 -17.18
N GLY A 458 5.23 4.31 -16.38
CA GLY A 458 3.87 4.55 -16.84
C GLY A 458 3.01 3.30 -16.99
N ARG A 459 3.54 2.10 -16.78
CA ARG A 459 2.74 0.87 -16.68
C ARG A 459 2.08 0.71 -15.32
N SER A 460 1.16 -0.24 -15.25
CA SER A 460 0.52 -0.68 -14.01
C SER A 460 1.59 -1.19 -13.04
N GLN A 461 1.63 -0.64 -11.83
CA GLN A 461 2.60 -1.08 -10.82
C GLN A 461 2.20 -2.37 -10.12
N ALA A 462 3.21 -3.10 -9.66
CA ALA A 462 3.01 -4.09 -8.61
C ALA A 462 2.49 -3.40 -7.35
N LYS A 463 1.31 -3.81 -6.89
CA LYS A 463 0.74 -3.35 -5.63
C LYS A 463 1.52 -3.96 -4.46
N PRO A 464 1.46 -3.36 -3.26
CA PRO A 464 1.94 -4.04 -2.05
C PRO A 464 1.33 -5.42 -1.98
N THR A 465 2.12 -6.40 -1.55
CA THR A 465 1.67 -7.79 -1.51
C THR A 465 2.05 -8.49 -0.22
N ALA A 466 1.30 -9.53 0.09
CA ALA A 466 1.67 -10.42 1.18
C ALA A 466 2.75 -11.37 0.70
N SER A 467 3.86 -11.43 1.44
CA SER A 467 4.92 -12.40 1.18
C SER A 467 4.41 -13.81 1.54
N GLY A 468 3.83 -14.49 0.55
CA GLY A 468 3.28 -15.83 0.69
C GLY A 468 1.78 -15.89 0.94
N ALA A 469 1.30 -17.10 1.22
CA ALA A 469 -0.12 -17.35 1.46
C ALA A 469 -0.54 -16.83 2.85
N GLN A 470 -1.78 -16.34 2.94
CA GLN A 470 -2.43 -15.97 4.20
C GLN A 470 -3.60 -16.91 4.47
N SER A 471 -3.98 -17.11 5.72
CA SER A 471 -5.27 -17.73 6.02
C SER A 471 -6.38 -16.69 6.19
N ALA A 472 -7.61 -17.12 5.94
CA ALA A 472 -8.82 -16.31 6.08
C ALA A 472 -9.99 -17.21 6.53
N ILE A 473 -11.05 -16.60 7.06
CA ILE A 473 -12.26 -17.32 7.47
C ILE A 473 -13.35 -17.12 6.42
N VAL A 474 -14.05 -18.18 6.06
CA VAL A 474 -15.20 -18.14 5.17
C VAL A 474 -16.39 -17.53 5.91
N VAL A 475 -17.06 -16.55 5.30
CA VAL A 475 -18.14 -15.78 5.93
C VAL A 475 -19.45 -15.85 5.14
N GLY A 476 -20.55 -15.64 5.86
CA GLY A 476 -21.89 -15.57 5.34
C GLY A 476 -22.24 -14.23 4.66
N PRO A 477 -23.51 -14.05 4.24
CA PRO A 477 -23.98 -12.82 3.59
C PRO A 477 -23.83 -11.57 4.45
N ASP A 478 -23.93 -11.72 5.77
CA ASP A 478 -23.81 -10.67 6.79
C ASP A 478 -22.37 -10.49 7.29
N GLY A 479 -21.39 -11.15 6.67
CA GLY A 479 -19.98 -11.07 7.06
C GLY A 479 -19.63 -11.84 8.33
N ARG A 480 -20.57 -12.61 8.91
CA ARG A 480 -20.32 -13.45 10.09
C ARG A 480 -19.69 -14.79 9.71
N ASP A 481 -18.92 -15.34 10.62
CA ASP A 481 -18.27 -16.65 10.53
C ASP A 481 -19.07 -17.78 11.19
N THR A 482 -20.24 -17.47 11.76
CA THR A 482 -21.19 -18.45 12.27
C THR A 482 -22.39 -18.58 11.32
N PRO A 483 -22.77 -19.80 10.89
CA PRO A 483 -23.93 -19.99 10.04
C PRO A 483 -25.25 -19.71 10.79
N ASN A 484 -26.26 -19.24 10.07
CA ASN A 484 -27.61 -19.05 10.61
C ASN A 484 -28.49 -20.27 10.29
N GLY A 485 -28.56 -21.22 11.22
CA GLY A 485 -29.32 -22.46 11.03
C GLY A 485 -28.77 -23.30 9.86
N ALA A 486 -29.62 -23.62 8.88
CA ALA A 486 -29.26 -24.48 7.75
C ALA A 486 -28.41 -23.78 6.67
N ASP A 487 -28.21 -22.46 6.77
CA ASP A 487 -27.44 -21.66 5.79
C ASP A 487 -25.92 -21.79 6.02
N GLU A 488 -25.40 -23.03 6.05
CA GLU A 488 -23.97 -23.30 6.30
C GLU A 488 -23.06 -23.04 5.09
N LEU A 489 -23.64 -22.85 3.91
CA LEU A 489 -22.93 -22.64 2.66
C LEU A 489 -23.39 -21.35 2.01
N TYR A 490 -22.45 -20.46 1.70
CA TYR A 490 -22.73 -19.22 0.98
C TYR A 490 -21.80 -19.08 -0.22
N CYS A 491 -22.30 -19.43 -1.40
CA CYS A 491 -21.57 -19.38 -2.66
C CYS A 491 -22.37 -18.76 -3.79
N ASP A 492 -21.67 -18.20 -4.79
CA ASP A 492 -22.31 -17.69 -6.00
C ASP A 492 -22.40 -18.75 -7.13
N ARG A 493 -22.96 -18.36 -8.28
CA ARG A 493 -23.09 -19.24 -9.47
C ARG A 493 -21.78 -19.81 -10.01
N LEU A 494 -20.64 -19.26 -9.60
CA LEU A 494 -19.30 -19.71 -10.01
C LEU A 494 -18.62 -20.56 -8.92
N GLY A 495 -19.33 -20.88 -7.84
CA GLY A 495 -18.76 -21.61 -6.70
C GLY A 495 -17.74 -20.79 -5.91
N ARG A 496 -17.81 -19.45 -5.98
CA ARG A 496 -16.98 -18.56 -5.17
C ARG A 496 -17.60 -18.40 -3.79
N VAL A 497 -16.76 -18.21 -2.77
CA VAL A 497 -17.20 -17.95 -1.39
C VAL A 497 -16.74 -16.57 -0.94
N ARG A 498 -17.35 -16.02 0.11
CA ARG A 498 -16.85 -14.80 0.75
C ARG A 498 -15.88 -15.15 1.86
N ILE A 499 -14.84 -14.33 2.01
CA ILE A 499 -13.83 -14.49 3.07
C ILE A 499 -13.63 -13.19 3.83
N ARG A 500 -13.15 -13.33 5.07
CA ARG A 500 -12.67 -12.26 5.93
C ARG A 500 -11.25 -12.61 6.38
N PHE A 501 -10.31 -11.68 6.16
CA PHE A 501 -8.95 -11.86 6.65
C PHE A 501 -8.87 -11.56 8.16
N HIS A 502 -7.90 -12.15 8.85
CA HIS A 502 -7.72 -11.99 10.30
C HIS A 502 -7.42 -10.56 10.75
N TRP A 503 -6.83 -9.74 9.87
CA TRP A 503 -6.49 -8.35 10.16
C TRP A 503 -7.64 -7.37 9.90
N GLN A 504 -8.78 -7.82 9.37
CA GLN A 504 -9.97 -6.98 9.19
C GLN A 504 -10.73 -6.85 10.52
N GLU A 505 -11.03 -5.62 10.93
CA GLU A 505 -11.76 -5.34 12.17
C GLU A 505 -13.22 -5.85 12.15
N ASN A 506 -13.88 -5.78 10.98
CA ASN A 506 -15.25 -6.22 10.75
C ASN A 506 -15.41 -6.96 9.39
N GLY A 507 -16.53 -7.66 9.22
CA GLY A 507 -16.86 -8.42 7.99
C GLY A 507 -17.66 -7.64 6.94
N ASP A 508 -17.81 -6.32 7.13
CA ASP A 508 -18.68 -5.47 6.32
C ASP A 508 -18.20 -5.36 4.86
N ALA A 509 -16.89 -5.42 4.66
CA ALA A 509 -16.25 -5.40 3.34
C ALA A 509 -15.52 -6.72 3.05
N SER A 510 -15.92 -7.41 1.99
CA SER A 510 -15.32 -8.69 1.57
C SER A 510 -15.44 -8.85 0.05
N CYS A 511 -14.93 -9.94 -0.52
CA CYS A 511 -15.18 -10.24 -1.93
C CYS A 511 -15.48 -11.70 -2.18
N TRP A 512 -16.03 -11.96 -3.37
CA TRP A 512 -16.21 -13.29 -3.91
C TRP A 512 -14.89 -13.87 -4.41
N VAL A 513 -14.39 -14.87 -3.70
CA VAL A 513 -13.08 -15.51 -3.94
C VAL A 513 -13.27 -16.89 -4.57
N ARG A 514 -12.53 -17.16 -5.64
CA ARG A 514 -12.52 -18.48 -6.29
C ARG A 514 -11.84 -19.52 -5.41
N VAL A 515 -12.38 -20.73 -5.44
CA VAL A 515 -11.82 -21.90 -4.75
C VAL A 515 -11.19 -22.83 -5.76
N ALA A 516 -9.87 -23.04 -5.65
CA ALA A 516 -9.15 -24.01 -6.48
C ALA A 516 -9.69 -25.42 -6.24
N GLN A 517 -10.00 -26.12 -7.33
CA GLN A 517 -10.49 -27.51 -7.31
C GLN A 517 -9.39 -28.46 -7.79
N ARG A 518 -9.41 -29.71 -7.32
CA ARG A 518 -8.42 -30.74 -7.75
C ARG A 518 -8.55 -31.11 -9.23
N SER A 519 -9.77 -31.04 -9.79
CA SER A 519 -10.06 -31.26 -11.20
C SER A 519 -11.28 -30.45 -11.58
N SER A 520 -11.24 -29.74 -12.72
CA SER A 520 -12.35 -28.93 -13.22
C SER A 520 -12.33 -28.90 -14.75
N GLY A 521 -13.49 -29.11 -15.37
CA GLY A 521 -13.67 -29.10 -16.82
C GLY A 521 -15.12 -28.85 -17.20
N ASP A 522 -15.42 -28.88 -18.50
CA ASP A 522 -16.78 -28.66 -19.00
C ASP A 522 -17.70 -29.83 -18.61
N GLY A 523 -18.60 -29.60 -17.66
CA GLY A 523 -19.54 -30.62 -17.14
C GLY A 523 -18.92 -31.71 -16.25
N MET A 524 -17.66 -31.57 -15.81
CA MET A 524 -16.96 -32.57 -15.00
C MET A 524 -16.03 -31.93 -13.96
N GLY A 525 -15.74 -32.64 -12.87
CA GLY A 525 -14.73 -32.20 -11.89
C GLY A 525 -14.96 -32.72 -10.47
N PHE A 526 -14.09 -32.26 -9.57
CA PHE A 526 -14.31 -32.31 -8.14
C PHE A 526 -14.86 -30.96 -7.67
N GLN A 527 -15.80 -30.99 -6.73
CA GLN A 527 -16.30 -29.79 -6.08
C GLN A 527 -16.25 -29.95 -4.56
N PHE A 528 -15.37 -29.19 -3.92
CA PHE A 528 -15.37 -29.00 -2.47
C PHE A 528 -15.47 -27.50 -2.19
N LEU A 529 -16.62 -27.08 -1.66
CA LEU A 529 -16.86 -25.70 -1.26
C LEU A 529 -16.66 -25.56 0.25
N PRO A 530 -15.76 -24.67 0.68
CA PRO A 530 -15.63 -24.30 2.08
C PRO A 530 -16.95 -23.75 2.63
N ARG A 531 -17.33 -24.20 3.83
CA ARG A 531 -18.52 -23.73 4.57
C ARG A 531 -18.18 -22.52 5.43
N ILE A 532 -19.22 -21.76 5.81
CA ILE A 532 -19.08 -20.62 6.74
C ILE A 532 -18.38 -21.09 8.03
N GLY A 533 -17.40 -20.30 8.48
CA GLY A 533 -16.58 -20.58 9.65
C GLY A 533 -15.33 -21.42 9.38
N GLN A 534 -15.23 -22.05 8.19
CA GLN A 534 -14.01 -22.80 7.85
C GLN A 534 -12.86 -21.85 7.52
N GLU A 535 -11.66 -22.26 7.92
CA GLU A 535 -10.43 -21.55 7.58
C GLU A 535 -9.87 -22.05 6.25
N VAL A 536 -9.47 -21.09 5.43
CA VAL A 536 -8.96 -21.32 4.08
C VAL A 536 -7.60 -20.67 3.89
N LEU A 537 -6.77 -21.29 3.07
CA LEU A 537 -5.49 -20.75 2.64
C LEU A 537 -5.68 -19.97 1.34
N VAL A 538 -5.25 -18.72 1.34
CA VAL A 538 -5.45 -17.73 0.28
C VAL A 538 -4.10 -17.30 -0.30
N GLN A 539 -4.00 -17.34 -1.62
CA GLN A 539 -2.91 -16.75 -2.40
C GLN A 539 -3.43 -15.59 -3.23
N PHE A 540 -2.52 -14.82 -3.82
CA PHE A 540 -2.83 -13.63 -4.62
C PHE A 540 -2.30 -13.82 -6.03
N LEU A 541 -3.19 -13.77 -7.03
CA LEU A 541 -2.81 -13.94 -8.44
C LEU A 541 -1.92 -12.78 -8.89
N GLU A 542 -0.81 -13.08 -9.54
CA GLU A 542 0.22 -12.10 -9.95
C GLU A 542 0.71 -11.20 -8.78
N ASN A 543 0.63 -11.71 -7.54
CA ASN A 543 0.88 -10.96 -6.31
C ASN A 543 -0.03 -9.72 -6.13
N ASP A 544 -1.16 -9.60 -6.83
CA ASP A 544 -2.11 -8.51 -6.63
C ASP A 544 -3.00 -8.80 -5.41
N ILE A 545 -2.88 -7.98 -4.35
CA ILE A 545 -3.68 -8.07 -3.12
C ILE A 545 -5.19 -7.96 -3.36
N ASP A 546 -5.60 -7.35 -4.46
CA ASP A 546 -7.01 -7.25 -4.85
C ASP A 546 -7.49 -8.49 -5.62
N ARG A 547 -6.64 -9.51 -5.79
CA ARG A 547 -6.92 -10.74 -6.56
C ARG A 547 -6.68 -12.01 -5.72
N PRO A 548 -7.39 -12.18 -4.58
CA PRO A 548 -7.28 -13.39 -3.79
C PRO A 548 -7.84 -14.63 -4.53
N VAL A 549 -7.26 -15.79 -4.25
CA VAL A 549 -7.74 -17.12 -4.64
C VAL A 549 -7.51 -18.10 -3.49
N ILE A 550 -8.52 -18.90 -3.16
CA ILE A 550 -8.39 -19.97 -2.17
C ILE A 550 -7.71 -21.16 -2.84
N VAL A 551 -6.60 -21.61 -2.26
CA VAL A 551 -5.81 -22.76 -2.77
C VAL A 551 -5.98 -24.01 -1.93
N GLY A 552 -6.60 -23.91 -0.75
CA GLY A 552 -6.89 -25.03 0.11
C GLY A 552 -7.71 -24.64 1.34
N ALA A 553 -8.22 -25.63 2.04
CA ALA A 553 -8.81 -25.47 3.37
C ALA A 553 -7.81 -25.94 4.43
N LEU A 554 -7.82 -25.31 5.59
CA LEU A 554 -6.97 -25.65 6.72
C LEU A 554 -7.85 -26.23 7.83
N TYR A 555 -7.40 -27.33 8.43
CA TYR A 555 -7.94 -27.75 9.70
C TYR A 555 -7.42 -26.83 10.80
N ASN A 556 -8.30 -26.44 11.70
CA ASN A 556 -7.95 -25.62 12.84
C ASN A 556 -8.63 -26.13 14.12
N GLY A 557 -8.00 -25.80 15.24
CA GLY A 557 -8.30 -26.38 16.54
C GLY A 557 -9.55 -25.82 17.20
N GLN A 558 -10.76 -26.13 16.72
CA GLN A 558 -12.01 -26.21 17.49
C GLN A 558 -12.97 -27.26 16.88
N GLY A 559 -13.30 -28.30 17.64
CA GLY A 559 -14.39 -29.25 17.32
C GLY A 559 -15.64 -28.93 18.17
N GLU A 560 -16.55 -29.90 18.32
CA GLU A 560 -17.85 -29.75 19.01
C GLU A 560 -17.81 -29.33 20.51
N GLY A 561 -16.63 -29.15 21.11
CA GLY A 561 -16.47 -28.92 22.56
C GLY A 561 -16.02 -27.52 22.99
N GLY A 562 -16.10 -26.54 22.08
CA GLY A 562 -16.25 -25.11 22.39
C GLY A 562 -15.12 -24.41 23.16
N THR A 563 -14.53 -23.39 22.52
CA THR A 563 -14.12 -22.16 23.23
C THR A 563 -14.40 -20.99 22.29
N ALA A 564 -15.39 -20.14 22.55
CA ALA A 564 -15.56 -18.96 21.68
C ALA A 564 -14.26 -18.12 21.70
N PRO A 565 -13.61 -17.83 20.55
CA PRO A 565 -12.52 -16.88 20.53
C PRO A 565 -13.07 -15.49 20.81
N THR A 566 -12.57 -14.80 21.84
CA THR A 566 -12.74 -13.36 21.94
C THR A 566 -11.64 -12.65 21.15
N PRO A 567 -11.92 -11.48 20.55
CA PRO A 567 -10.88 -10.59 20.06
C PRO A 567 -9.99 -10.20 21.25
N GLY A 568 -8.79 -10.78 21.36
CA GLY A 568 -7.86 -10.53 22.47
C GLY A 568 -7.47 -11.74 23.33
N GLY A 569 -7.87 -12.95 22.96
CA GLY A 569 -7.28 -14.18 23.53
C GLY A 569 -7.72 -14.55 24.95
N ARG A 570 -8.80 -13.95 25.49
CA ARG A 570 -9.38 -14.40 26.75
C ARG A 570 -10.37 -15.54 26.49
N ARG A 571 -10.14 -16.66 27.17
CA ARG A 571 -11.02 -17.84 27.13
C ARG A 571 -12.19 -17.59 28.07
N ASP A 572 -13.39 -17.38 27.53
CA ASP A 572 -14.64 -17.36 28.28
C ASP A 572 -15.49 -18.57 27.88
N ALA A 573 -15.28 -19.70 28.58
CA ALA A 573 -16.22 -20.81 28.74
C ALA A 573 -15.57 -21.91 29.61
N SER A 574 -16.36 -22.52 30.50
CA SER A 574 -15.95 -23.74 31.20
C SER A 574 -15.89 -24.91 30.22
N HIS A 575 -14.72 -25.53 30.08
CA HIS A 575 -14.52 -26.73 29.28
C HIS A 575 -15.41 -27.88 29.74
N THR A 576 -16.24 -28.45 28.84
CA THR A 576 -16.88 -29.76 29.08
C THR A 576 -16.02 -30.85 28.46
N ALA A 577 -14.84 -31.13 29.02
CA ALA A 577 -13.94 -32.17 28.51
C ALA A 577 -14.57 -33.59 28.50
N ALA A 578 -15.66 -33.79 29.26
CA ALA A 578 -16.40 -35.05 29.36
C ALA A 578 -17.03 -35.51 28.02
N VAL A 579 -17.32 -34.60 27.08
CA VAL A 579 -17.84 -35.02 25.76
C VAL A 579 -16.77 -35.73 24.91
N PHE A 580 -15.49 -35.58 25.25
CA PHE A 580 -14.35 -36.20 24.55
C PHE A 580 -13.72 -37.36 25.32
N GLU A 581 -14.50 -38.01 26.20
CA GLU A 581 -14.05 -39.23 26.86
C GLU A 581 -13.69 -40.33 25.84
N ARG A 582 -12.78 -41.22 26.24
CA ARG A 582 -12.25 -42.26 25.36
C ARG A 582 -13.37 -43.17 24.85
N ALA A 583 -13.54 -43.17 23.53
CA ALA A 583 -14.43 -44.10 22.85
C ALA A 583 -14.04 -45.57 23.13
N HIS A 584 -15.05 -46.42 23.26
CA HIS A 584 -14.95 -47.87 23.42
C HIS A 584 -16.13 -48.55 22.71
N ASP A 585 -16.18 -49.88 22.67
CA ASP A 585 -17.19 -50.62 21.91
C ASP A 585 -18.65 -50.29 22.29
N HIS A 586 -18.87 -49.68 23.46
CA HIS A 586 -20.19 -49.34 24.00
C HIS A 586 -20.47 -47.84 24.14
N ALA A 587 -19.49 -46.96 23.92
CA ALA A 587 -19.70 -45.51 23.94
C ALA A 587 -18.78 -44.78 22.95
N ARG A 588 -19.31 -43.73 22.32
CA ARG A 588 -18.58 -42.89 21.36
C ARG A 588 -17.98 -41.69 22.08
N SER A 589 -16.82 -41.23 21.61
CA SER A 589 -16.32 -39.88 21.89
C SER A 589 -17.07 -38.87 21.03
N ALA A 590 -17.24 -37.62 21.47
CA ALA A 590 -17.72 -36.53 20.60
C ALA A 590 -16.85 -36.42 19.34
N GLN A 591 -17.43 -35.91 18.25
CA GLN A 591 -16.87 -36.00 16.89
C GLN A 591 -15.68 -35.06 16.63
N GLY A 592 -15.00 -34.58 17.66
CA GLY A 592 -13.87 -33.66 17.54
C GLY A 592 -12.52 -34.34 17.78
N ASN A 593 -11.52 -33.91 17.00
CA ASN A 593 -10.13 -34.14 17.37
C ASN A 593 -9.71 -33.09 18.40
N LEU A 594 -9.42 -33.49 19.65
CA LEU A 594 -8.93 -32.56 20.68
C LEU A 594 -7.58 -31.92 20.32
N ALA A 595 -6.80 -32.55 19.42
CA ALA A 595 -5.51 -32.05 18.98
C ALA A 595 -5.53 -31.31 17.63
N GLY A 596 -6.65 -31.35 16.89
CA GLY A 596 -6.75 -30.81 15.53
C GLY A 596 -8.09 -30.13 15.17
N GLY A 597 -9.04 -30.04 16.11
CA GLY A 597 -10.33 -29.35 15.96
C GLY A 597 -11.22 -29.86 14.83
N ASN A 598 -11.54 -29.00 13.85
CA ASN A 598 -12.40 -29.24 12.67
C ASN A 598 -11.89 -30.33 11.70
N SER A 599 -10.84 -31.05 12.09
CA SER A 599 -10.30 -32.19 11.35
C SER A 599 -11.22 -33.41 11.37
N PRO A 600 -11.20 -34.28 10.34
CA PRO A 600 -11.93 -35.54 10.37
C PRO A 600 -11.44 -36.41 11.54
N VAL A 601 -12.30 -37.34 11.96
CA VAL A 601 -12.08 -38.17 13.15
C VAL A 601 -10.73 -38.92 13.12
N TRP A 602 -10.26 -39.31 11.93
CA TRP A 602 -9.00 -40.03 11.72
C TRP A 602 -7.75 -39.16 11.54
N HIS A 603 -7.81 -37.85 11.80
CA HIS A 603 -6.65 -36.97 11.71
C HIS A 603 -5.51 -37.43 12.65
N GLY A 604 -4.27 -37.19 12.23
CA GLY A 604 -3.07 -37.84 12.78
C GLY A 604 -2.89 -37.72 14.30
N ALA A 605 -2.19 -38.72 14.85
CA ALA A 605 -1.97 -38.98 16.26
C ALA A 605 -1.58 -37.74 17.08
N SER A 606 -2.34 -37.46 18.15
CA SER A 606 -1.80 -36.76 19.32
C SER A 606 -1.40 -37.77 20.38
N GLY A 607 -0.24 -37.54 21.00
CA GLY A 607 0.26 -38.31 22.14
C GLY A 607 -0.45 -37.98 23.45
N ASP A 608 -1.40 -37.03 23.45
CA ASP A 608 -2.13 -36.61 24.64
C ASP A 608 -3.05 -37.72 25.16
N PRO A 609 -3.32 -37.77 26.48
CA PRO A 609 -4.28 -38.71 27.07
C PRO A 609 -5.71 -38.60 26.50
N GLY A 610 -6.09 -37.43 25.97
CA GLY A 610 -7.34 -37.17 25.23
C GLY A 610 -7.18 -37.20 23.70
N GLY A 611 -5.99 -37.54 23.18
CA GLY A 611 -5.73 -37.71 21.75
C GLY A 611 -6.13 -39.11 21.27
N HIS A 612 -6.47 -39.23 19.99
CA HIS A 612 -7.17 -40.41 19.46
C HIS A 612 -6.30 -41.64 19.15
N ARG A 613 -5.04 -41.67 19.61
CA ARG A 613 -4.09 -42.84 19.56
C ARG A 613 -4.22 -43.76 18.33
N ASN A 614 -4.47 -43.21 17.15
CA ASN A 614 -4.39 -43.95 15.88
C ASN A 614 -2.98 -43.76 15.29
N GLY A 615 -2.50 -44.69 14.47
CA GLY A 615 -1.14 -44.59 13.89
C GLY A 615 -1.02 -43.61 12.72
N ALA A 616 -1.99 -42.69 12.54
CA ALA A 616 -2.15 -41.87 11.33
C ALA A 616 -2.21 -42.67 10.01
N ALA A 617 -2.50 -43.97 10.08
CA ALA A 617 -2.60 -44.88 8.94
C ALA A 617 -3.98 -44.83 8.25
N GLN A 618 -4.89 -43.98 8.73
CA GLN A 618 -6.23 -43.82 8.18
C GLN A 618 -6.31 -42.54 7.33
N TRP A 619 -6.91 -42.64 6.14
CA TRP A 619 -7.18 -41.49 5.28
C TRP A 619 -8.50 -41.69 4.53
N GLY A 620 -9.12 -40.61 4.09
CA GLY A 620 -10.41 -40.72 3.43
C GLY A 620 -11.13 -39.40 3.23
N LEU A 621 -12.40 -39.51 2.85
CA LEU A 621 -13.34 -38.41 2.63
C LEU A 621 -14.51 -38.58 3.59
N ARG A 622 -14.86 -37.52 4.34
CA ARG A 622 -16.09 -37.43 5.13
C ARG A 622 -16.81 -36.16 4.75
N SER A 623 -18.08 -36.27 4.37
CA SER A 623 -18.97 -35.12 4.21
C SER A 623 -19.60 -34.76 5.55
N LYS A 624 -20.38 -33.69 5.55
CA LYS A 624 -21.36 -33.38 6.61
C LYS A 624 -22.70 -33.17 5.93
N GLU A 625 -23.77 -33.64 6.52
CA GLU A 625 -25.14 -33.36 6.10
C GLU A 625 -25.35 -31.83 6.02
N PHE A 626 -26.16 -31.40 5.07
CA PHE A 626 -26.45 -29.98 4.90
C PHE A 626 -27.52 -29.56 5.90
N GLY A 627 -27.19 -28.63 6.82
CA GLY A 627 -28.08 -28.21 7.91
C GLY A 627 -28.34 -29.29 8.98
N GLY A 628 -27.62 -30.41 8.94
CA GLY A 628 -27.79 -31.55 9.85
C GLY A 628 -26.47 -32.04 10.44
N SER A 629 -26.53 -33.17 11.15
CA SER A 629 -25.39 -33.81 11.83
C SER A 629 -24.96 -35.13 11.20
N GLY A 630 -25.67 -35.61 10.19
CA GLY A 630 -25.29 -36.80 9.44
C GLY A 630 -24.02 -36.63 8.61
N TYR A 631 -23.53 -37.71 8.02
CA TYR A 631 -22.40 -37.70 7.10
C TYR A 631 -22.38 -38.94 6.19
N SER A 632 -21.69 -38.80 5.06
CA SER A 632 -21.22 -39.92 4.23
C SER A 632 -19.70 -39.99 4.32
N GLN A 633 -19.12 -41.19 4.32
CA GLN A 633 -17.68 -41.37 4.36
C GLN A 633 -17.18 -42.49 3.47
N LEU A 634 -15.99 -42.29 2.94
CA LEU A 634 -15.12 -43.31 2.35
C LEU A 634 -13.79 -43.27 3.11
N LEU A 635 -13.49 -44.35 3.82
CA LEU A 635 -12.32 -44.47 4.69
C LEU A 635 -11.42 -45.61 4.20
N PHE A 636 -10.14 -45.31 4.08
CA PHE A 636 -9.06 -46.27 3.88
C PHE A 636 -8.23 -46.34 5.16
N ASP A 637 -7.78 -47.54 5.45
CA ASP A 637 -7.05 -47.83 6.66
C ASP A 637 -5.89 -48.76 6.31
N ASP A 638 -4.71 -48.18 6.29
CA ASP A 638 -3.46 -48.80 5.86
C ASP A 638 -2.65 -49.32 7.06
N THR A 639 -3.34 -49.61 8.17
CA THR A 639 -2.69 -50.22 9.33
C THR A 639 -2.09 -51.57 8.94
N ASP A 640 -0.84 -51.80 9.37
CA ASP A 640 -0.07 -52.97 8.97
C ASP A 640 -0.83 -54.28 9.23
N ALA A 641 -0.85 -55.16 8.23
CA ALA A 641 -1.63 -56.40 8.16
C ALA A 641 -3.14 -56.29 8.47
N GLN A 642 -3.70 -55.08 8.53
CA GLN A 642 -5.10 -54.79 8.85
C GLN A 642 -5.76 -53.88 7.82
N GLY A 643 -5.32 -53.99 6.56
CA GLY A 643 -5.86 -53.22 5.44
C GLY A 643 -7.38 -53.33 5.35
N ARG A 644 -8.08 -52.19 5.35
CA ARG A 644 -9.54 -52.16 5.18
C ARG A 644 -10.02 -50.91 4.46
N VAL A 645 -11.20 -51.04 3.85
CA VAL A 645 -11.94 -49.94 3.22
C VAL A 645 -13.37 -49.93 3.76
N GLN A 646 -13.90 -48.76 4.08
CA GLN A 646 -15.27 -48.57 4.54
C GLN A 646 -15.97 -47.48 3.73
N LEU A 647 -17.13 -47.81 3.16
CA LEU A 647 -18.08 -46.85 2.61
C LEU A 647 -19.30 -46.81 3.53
N ARG A 648 -19.61 -45.66 4.13
CA ARG A 648 -20.67 -45.54 5.14
C ARG A 648 -21.50 -44.27 4.96
N CYS A 649 -22.77 -44.35 5.33
CA CYS A 649 -23.67 -43.22 5.51
C CYS A 649 -24.33 -43.31 6.88
N THR A 650 -24.53 -42.18 7.57
CA THR A 650 -25.29 -42.14 8.83
C THR A 650 -26.75 -42.47 8.63
N HIS A 651 -27.31 -42.20 7.44
CA HIS A 651 -28.69 -42.52 7.12
C HIS A 651 -28.90 -44.05 7.18
N ALA A 652 -29.79 -44.47 8.09
CA ALA A 652 -30.05 -45.87 8.41
C ALA A 652 -28.79 -46.69 8.77
N ALA A 653 -27.74 -46.05 9.29
CA ALA A 653 -26.46 -46.68 9.63
C ALA A 653 -25.94 -47.65 8.54
N SER A 654 -26.06 -47.25 7.27
CA SER A 654 -25.78 -48.11 6.13
C SER A 654 -24.30 -48.08 5.79
N GLU A 655 -23.66 -49.25 5.67
CA GLU A 655 -22.23 -49.36 5.38
C GLU A 655 -21.84 -50.63 4.60
N LEU A 656 -20.79 -50.50 3.79
CA LEU A 656 -20.05 -51.58 3.13
C LEU A 656 -18.61 -51.56 3.67
N ASN A 657 -18.21 -52.64 4.33
CA ASN A 657 -16.87 -52.83 4.89
C ASN A 657 -16.13 -53.93 4.12
N LEU A 658 -14.86 -53.71 3.79
CA LEU A 658 -13.99 -54.65 3.07
C LEU A 658 -12.64 -54.82 3.80
N GLY A 659 -12.05 -56.02 3.76
CA GLY A 659 -10.74 -56.34 4.32
C GLY A 659 -10.82 -56.79 5.78
N HIS A 660 -10.10 -56.08 6.66
CA HIS A 660 -10.08 -56.34 8.10
C HIS A 660 -11.28 -55.71 8.81
N LEU A 661 -12.27 -56.51 9.21
CA LEU A 661 -13.50 -56.03 9.83
C LEU A 661 -13.30 -55.84 11.34
N ILE A 662 -13.51 -54.62 11.81
CA ILE A 662 -13.46 -54.25 13.23
C ILE A 662 -14.69 -53.43 13.59
N HIS A 663 -15.02 -53.36 14.88
CA HIS A 663 -15.94 -52.35 15.37
C HIS A 663 -15.35 -50.96 15.13
N THR A 664 -16.17 -50.01 14.69
CA THR A 664 -15.72 -48.64 14.42
C THR A 664 -16.74 -47.66 14.97
N ALA A 665 -16.26 -46.80 15.87
CA ALA A 665 -16.99 -45.67 16.39
C ALA A 665 -16.16 -44.42 16.12
N ASP A 666 -16.49 -43.70 15.05
CA ASP A 666 -15.71 -42.57 14.56
C ASP A 666 -14.24 -42.94 14.30
N ASN A 667 -13.31 -42.56 15.18
CA ASN A 667 -11.89 -42.86 15.06
C ASN A 667 -11.40 -43.99 15.97
N TYR A 668 -12.31 -44.56 16.74
CA TYR A 668 -12.01 -45.71 17.56
C TYR A 668 -11.98 -46.97 16.70
N ARG A 669 -10.80 -47.61 16.71
CA ARG A 669 -10.59 -48.98 16.23
C ARG A 669 -10.94 -49.94 17.36
N GLY A 670 -12.14 -50.51 17.30
CA GLY A 670 -12.62 -51.44 18.31
C GLY A 670 -12.27 -52.89 18.03
N SER A 671 -13.02 -53.78 18.67
CA SER A 671 -12.79 -55.22 18.60
C SER A 671 -12.86 -55.78 17.17
N PHE A 672 -12.02 -56.78 16.92
CA PHE A 672 -12.05 -57.56 15.68
C PHE A 672 -13.40 -58.27 15.49
N ARG A 673 -13.94 -58.20 14.28
CA ARG A 673 -15.24 -58.77 13.90
C ARG A 673 -15.13 -59.85 12.81
N GLY A 674 -14.06 -59.86 12.02
CA GLY A 674 -13.85 -60.84 10.96
C GLY A 674 -12.97 -60.35 9.81
N LEU A 675 -12.85 -61.16 8.76
CA LEU A 675 -12.14 -60.82 7.53
C LEU A 675 -13.08 -60.98 6.32
N GLY A 676 -12.92 -60.16 5.29
CA GLY A 676 -13.64 -60.30 4.03
C GLY A 676 -14.50 -59.09 3.71
N ALA A 677 -15.81 -59.27 3.53
CA ALA A 677 -16.75 -58.21 3.18
C ALA A 677 -18.01 -58.25 4.04
N GLU A 678 -18.54 -57.08 4.39
CA GLU A 678 -19.79 -56.93 5.15
C GLU A 678 -20.64 -55.80 4.56
N LEU A 679 -21.93 -56.06 4.33
CA LEU A 679 -22.95 -55.06 4.05
C LEU A 679 -23.94 -55.01 5.22
N ARG A 680 -24.13 -53.83 5.82
CA ARG A 680 -24.99 -53.62 7.00
C ARG A 680 -25.89 -52.40 6.79
N THR A 681 -27.15 -52.49 7.22
CA THR A 681 -28.10 -51.36 7.29
C THR A 681 -29.12 -51.64 8.39
N ASP A 682 -29.63 -50.58 9.04
CA ASP A 682 -30.73 -50.66 10.01
C ASP A 682 -32.11 -50.53 9.32
N ALA A 683 -32.12 -50.28 8.00
CA ALA A 683 -33.33 -50.25 7.18
C ALA A 683 -33.50 -51.53 6.35
N TYR A 684 -34.41 -51.51 5.37
CA TYR A 684 -34.56 -52.62 4.42
C TYR A 684 -33.45 -52.58 3.35
N GLY A 685 -32.96 -53.76 2.95
CA GLY A 685 -32.02 -53.92 1.85
C GLY A 685 -32.66 -54.66 0.67
N ALA A 686 -32.23 -54.35 -0.56
CA ALA A 686 -32.64 -55.09 -1.75
C ALA A 686 -31.45 -55.30 -2.70
N VAL A 687 -31.20 -56.55 -3.09
CA VAL A 687 -30.26 -56.92 -4.16
C VAL A 687 -31.08 -57.26 -5.40
N ARG A 688 -30.87 -56.55 -6.50
CA ARG A 688 -31.59 -56.76 -7.77
C ARG A 688 -30.60 -57.08 -8.88
N ALA A 689 -30.72 -58.26 -9.47
CA ALA A 689 -29.89 -58.70 -10.59
C ALA A 689 -30.79 -59.23 -11.71
N GLY A 690 -31.11 -58.38 -12.69
CA GLY A 690 -32.04 -58.71 -13.78
C GLY A 690 -31.57 -59.84 -14.71
N ALA A 691 -30.29 -60.16 -14.69
CA ALA A 691 -29.69 -61.28 -15.42
C ALA A 691 -29.35 -62.49 -14.52
N GLY A 692 -29.70 -62.46 -13.23
CA GLY A 692 -29.39 -63.48 -12.22
C GLY A 692 -28.31 -63.05 -11.22
N LEU A 693 -28.35 -63.63 -10.01
CA LEU A 693 -27.39 -63.40 -8.92
C LEU A 693 -26.65 -64.72 -8.62
N LEU A 694 -25.33 -64.73 -8.74
CA LEU A 694 -24.49 -65.86 -8.33
C LEU A 694 -23.89 -65.60 -6.95
N VAL A 695 -24.30 -66.39 -5.96
CA VAL A 695 -23.63 -66.48 -4.66
C VAL A 695 -22.92 -67.83 -4.61
N SER A 696 -21.60 -67.83 -4.45
CA SER A 696 -20.78 -69.04 -4.46
C SER A 696 -19.77 -69.01 -3.31
N SER A 697 -19.54 -70.17 -2.70
CA SER A 697 -18.48 -70.40 -1.73
C SER A 697 -17.23 -71.02 -2.36
N TYR A 698 -17.14 -71.06 -3.70
CA TYR A 698 -16.00 -71.62 -4.42
C TYR A 698 -14.73 -70.83 -4.09
N ARG A 699 -13.69 -71.55 -3.65
CA ARG A 699 -12.43 -70.93 -3.23
C ARG A 699 -11.59 -70.55 -4.45
N ILE A 700 -11.13 -69.30 -4.47
CA ILE A 700 -10.20 -68.77 -5.48
C ILE A 700 -8.93 -68.35 -4.72
N GLU A 701 -7.74 -68.72 -5.21
CA GLU A 701 -6.48 -68.29 -4.59
C GLU A 701 -6.04 -66.94 -5.16
N HIS A 702 -5.88 -65.95 -4.28
CA HIS A 702 -5.39 -64.62 -4.63
C HIS A 702 -4.14 -64.28 -3.80
N GLY A 703 -3.02 -64.06 -4.48
CA GLY A 703 -1.78 -63.55 -3.89
C GLY A 703 -1.09 -62.55 -4.82
N ALA A 704 -0.15 -61.76 -4.28
CA ALA A 704 0.55 -60.72 -5.04
C ALA A 704 1.35 -61.25 -6.26
N GLY A 705 1.74 -62.54 -6.26
CA GLY A 705 2.49 -63.19 -7.34
C GLY A 705 1.73 -64.24 -8.17
N ARG A 706 0.49 -64.58 -7.82
CA ARG A 706 -0.38 -65.49 -8.59
C ARG A 706 -1.83 -65.08 -8.42
N ARG A 707 -2.49 -64.78 -9.54
CA ARG A 707 -3.90 -64.40 -9.58
C ARG A 707 -4.66 -65.42 -10.40
N ASP A 708 -5.37 -66.33 -9.73
CA ASP A 708 -6.36 -67.14 -10.43
C ASP A 708 -7.40 -66.15 -11.00
N PRO A 709 -7.68 -66.12 -12.32
CA PRO A 709 -8.62 -65.16 -12.88
C PRO A 709 -9.98 -65.36 -12.22
N ALA A 710 -10.59 -64.29 -11.71
CA ALA A 710 -11.88 -64.32 -11.04
C ALA A 710 -13.05 -64.58 -12.01
N GLY A 711 -12.88 -65.45 -13.02
CA GLY A 711 -13.63 -65.39 -14.26
C GLY A 711 -13.89 -66.70 -15.00
N GLU A 712 -13.71 -67.88 -14.42
CA GLU A 712 -14.23 -69.12 -15.04
C GLU A 712 -15.12 -69.92 -14.08
N ASN A 713 -16.24 -69.33 -13.67
CA ASN A 713 -17.43 -70.13 -13.36
C ASN A 713 -18.34 -70.22 -14.61
N THR A 714 -17.74 -70.53 -15.76
CA THR A 714 -18.43 -70.63 -17.06
C THR A 714 -19.60 -71.62 -16.97
N ALA A 715 -19.43 -72.71 -16.21
CA ALA A 715 -20.48 -73.68 -15.93
C ALA A 715 -21.65 -73.07 -15.11
N GLY A 716 -21.36 -72.36 -14.02
CA GLY A 716 -22.40 -71.74 -13.19
C GLY A 716 -23.12 -70.58 -13.90
N ILE A 717 -22.41 -69.80 -14.71
CA ILE A 717 -22.99 -68.76 -15.57
C ILE A 717 -23.87 -69.40 -16.65
N GLY A 718 -23.43 -70.50 -17.27
CA GLY A 718 -24.22 -71.25 -18.25
C GLY A 718 -25.51 -71.83 -17.66
N LEU A 719 -25.45 -72.37 -16.44
CA LEU A 719 -26.63 -72.86 -15.72
C LEU A 719 -27.61 -71.73 -15.35
N LEU A 720 -27.10 -70.59 -14.88
CA LEU A 720 -27.93 -69.41 -14.60
C LEU A 720 -28.61 -68.88 -15.87
N GLN A 721 -27.89 -68.81 -16.99
CA GLN A 721 -28.45 -68.38 -18.28
C GLN A 721 -29.50 -69.36 -18.83
N GLN A 722 -29.32 -70.68 -18.62
CA GLN A 722 -30.34 -71.68 -18.98
C GLN A 722 -31.59 -71.55 -18.10
N ALA A 723 -31.42 -71.36 -16.79
CA ALA A 723 -32.53 -71.18 -15.85
C ALA A 723 -33.36 -69.91 -16.13
N VAL A 724 -32.72 -68.81 -16.53
CA VAL A 724 -33.42 -67.56 -16.91
C VAL A 724 -34.17 -67.70 -18.25
N LYS A 725 -33.76 -68.59 -19.15
CA LYS A 725 -34.47 -68.87 -20.42
C LYS A 725 -35.66 -69.83 -20.29
N SER A 726 -35.81 -70.50 -19.15
CA SER A 726 -36.83 -71.54 -18.92
C SER A 726 -37.96 -71.10 -17.98
N VAL A 727 -38.00 -69.81 -17.64
CA VAL A 727 -39.12 -69.08 -17.00
C VAL A 727 -39.59 -68.02 -17.99
#